data_AF-A0A7X7QYQ8-F1
#
_entry.id   AF-A0A7X7QYQ8-F1
#
_cell.length_a   1.000
_cell.length_b   1.000
_cell.length_c   1.000
_cell.angle_alpha   90.00
_cell.angle_beta   90.00
_cell.angle_gamma   90.00
#
_symmetry.space_group_name_H-M   'P 1'
#
loop_
_entity.id
_entity.type
_entity.pdbx_description
1 polymer ?
#
loop_
_entity_poly.entity_id
_entity_poly.type
_entity_poly.pdbx_seq_one_letter_code
_entity_poly.pdbx_strand_id
1 'polypeptide(L)'
;MIRSFSLIALMFACSLAASAATITWDGSESSDWSDTNNWVEGVVPGASDIAMLVWTGNPPTNMNIAGYVVGEITFSNDVLSVVINGEPFDFNKINTRRTGVDSAETYTFKQNARMRSSSAWVVNGKGTVRFDGVVGETAAGISFAANNGGTVYFANTNLLSGGFRNNQATARFLKGDRGLGPAPAAYDFDFFSGGFGTWYFDREGVDAMKVRVNANRGMNNTSGSGLSIAPGIKVVFEGEVTNNGILVCNNRQDGVVEFRGNNDLGGNLNSYQGLVIVGHPGALGRPSGNRYVNLACSVDLNGYSVVVPQFRTAENGPGYYGLGRLVNSMEGVTSVVTGNWMHQYNGASRPDYGGGDCVFVGDNWGSRSFHKSDCGTLTFQGPVNCSNYFMIDAGTVVFDYDADNSGKLYDTSPLYLNGGKLELRGSDSAPTTETVDDIDAATYVGRSGGANGMKIVTGSNQDFTLAADNLLITRPDSMAFELENTGGGVARITTTRADGELQGNATFNKTTWATVVGGSVTGLPDSAYMTDFSMSDTNSNMEVSGDVTVSNNATAMTLRFKDATPTTLTINGATLDLPGSNGGNVGGILVAEGAGPVLITGSGGINSGLNQCLHVHVYSTNPVMIDAELRQSNDAFAKSGPGTLILTNRAHSIGQGNGAMQLFEGTVVFDSIASNGVSSALGTGNLTLGDVLLQYVGTGAVSDRTILLRGNAVLEANGSGALVFNNTGTVLSQSADEFFIFTLGGSGTGRFDGALSLQGSRLEKEGSGTWTLNGNSNARHGDTYVKAGTLVANGGLGFGEIMVKGGRLEG
;
A
#
# COMPACT_ATOMS: atom_id res chain seq x y z
N MET A 1 -55.86 66.35 -56.19
CA MET A 1 -54.75 66.56 -57.15
C MET A 1 -53.53 66.98 -56.35
N ILE A 2 -52.47 66.16 -56.40
CA ILE A 2 -51.05 66.46 -56.10
C ILE A 2 -50.63 66.74 -54.63
N ARG A 3 -50.03 65.68 -54.06
CA ARG A 3 -48.77 65.56 -53.28
C ARG A 3 -48.22 66.80 -52.53
N SER A 4 -48.09 66.65 -51.21
CA SER A 4 -47.08 67.35 -50.40
C SER A 4 -46.09 66.34 -49.84
N PHE A 5 -44.80 66.59 -50.07
CA PHE A 5 -43.68 65.88 -49.44
C PHE A 5 -43.63 66.26 -47.95
N SER A 6 -43.44 65.27 -47.07
CA SER A 6 -42.97 65.50 -45.71
C SER A 6 -41.86 64.52 -45.40
N LEU A 7 -40.73 65.12 -45.04
CA LEU A 7 -39.45 64.55 -44.69
C LEU A 7 -39.61 63.63 -43.46
N ILE A 8 -39.27 62.35 -43.60
CA ILE A 8 -39.15 61.41 -42.47
C ILE A 8 -37.76 61.62 -41.84
N ALA A 9 -37.72 62.19 -40.64
CA ALA A 9 -36.52 62.19 -39.81
C ALA A 9 -36.43 60.85 -39.07
N LEU A 10 -35.48 60.02 -39.50
CA LEU A 10 -35.12 58.74 -38.88
C LEU A 10 -34.24 59.05 -37.65
N MET A 11 -34.79 58.98 -36.43
CA MET A 11 -34.01 59.07 -35.20
C MET A 11 -33.28 57.74 -34.96
N PHE A 12 -31.98 57.71 -35.24
CA PHE A 12 -31.06 56.72 -34.69
C PHE A 12 -30.80 57.07 -33.22
N ALA A 13 -31.39 56.31 -32.29
CA ALA A 13 -30.94 56.30 -30.90
C ALA A 13 -29.66 55.46 -30.82
N CYS A 14 -28.50 56.12 -30.93
CA CYS A 14 -27.24 55.52 -30.53
C CYS A 14 -27.22 55.46 -28.99
N SER A 15 -27.43 54.28 -28.41
CA SER A 15 -27.04 54.02 -27.03
C SER A 15 -25.51 54.03 -26.95
N LEU A 16 -24.94 55.18 -26.61
CA LEU A 16 -23.55 55.25 -26.16
C LEU A 16 -23.44 54.40 -24.90
N ALA A 17 -22.80 53.24 -25.00
CA ALA A 17 -22.39 52.50 -23.82
C ALA A 17 -21.44 53.42 -23.03
N ALA A 18 -21.88 53.86 -21.84
CA ALA A 18 -21.00 54.57 -20.91
C ALA A 18 -19.81 53.65 -20.60
N SER A 19 -18.58 54.13 -20.84
CA SER A 19 -17.39 53.35 -20.51
C SER A 19 -17.28 53.23 -18.98
N ALA A 20 -16.93 52.04 -18.50
CA ALA A 20 -16.62 51.79 -17.09
C ALA A 20 -15.66 52.86 -16.52
N ALA A 21 -16.07 53.58 -15.48
CA ALA A 21 -15.18 54.49 -14.77
C ALA A 21 -14.31 53.70 -13.77
N THR A 22 -13.07 54.13 -13.56
CA THR A 22 -12.28 53.65 -12.41
C THR A 22 -12.49 54.61 -11.26
N ILE A 23 -13.01 54.09 -10.15
CA ILE A 23 -13.36 54.84 -8.95
C ILE A 23 -12.51 54.29 -7.79
N THR A 24 -11.69 55.14 -7.20
CA THR A 24 -10.57 54.80 -6.34
C THR A 24 -10.93 54.97 -4.86
N TRP A 25 -10.79 53.91 -4.09
CA TRP A 25 -10.92 53.92 -2.64
C TRP A 25 -9.59 54.33 -1.98
N ASP A 26 -9.58 55.45 -1.29
CA ASP A 26 -8.47 55.85 -0.42
C ASP A 26 -8.76 55.59 1.07
N GLY A 27 -10.04 55.48 1.46
CA GLY A 27 -10.49 55.21 2.82
C GLY A 27 -10.19 56.33 3.80
N SER A 28 -10.19 57.58 3.32
CA SER A 28 -9.75 58.77 4.05
C SER A 28 -10.63 59.16 5.25
N GLU A 29 -11.93 58.88 5.22
CA GLU A 29 -12.89 59.37 6.24
C GLU A 29 -13.46 58.25 7.12
N SER A 30 -13.89 57.13 6.52
CA SER A 30 -14.53 56.02 7.22
C SER A 30 -14.29 54.68 6.53
N SER A 31 -14.82 53.59 7.10
CA SER A 31 -14.74 52.26 6.52
C SER A 31 -15.86 51.95 5.52
N ASP A 32 -16.85 52.84 5.36
CA ASP A 32 -18.12 52.47 4.72
C ASP A 32 -18.14 52.86 3.24
N TRP A 33 -18.46 51.91 2.37
CA TRP A 33 -18.55 52.11 0.91
C TRP A 33 -19.58 53.17 0.50
N SER A 34 -20.54 53.51 1.37
CA SER A 34 -21.62 54.45 1.07
C SER A 34 -21.20 55.90 1.25
N ASP A 35 -20.12 56.14 1.99
CA ASP A 35 -19.56 57.46 2.20
C ASP A 35 -18.73 57.84 0.97
N THR A 36 -19.29 58.74 0.17
CA THR A 36 -18.68 59.22 -1.07
C THR A 36 -17.32 59.88 -0.86
N ASN A 37 -17.01 60.33 0.37
CA ASN A 37 -15.72 60.96 0.66
C ASN A 37 -14.57 59.94 0.72
N ASN A 38 -14.85 58.65 0.90
CA ASN A 38 -13.83 57.60 0.84
C ASN A 38 -13.43 57.23 -0.60
N TRP A 39 -14.15 57.76 -1.60
CA TRP A 39 -13.88 57.55 -3.01
C TRP A 39 -13.31 58.84 -3.61
N VAL A 40 -12.13 58.76 -4.23
CA VAL A 40 -11.39 59.92 -4.74
C VAL A 40 -12.22 60.73 -5.75
N GLU A 41 -13.03 60.05 -6.55
CA GLU A 41 -13.90 60.63 -7.58
C GLU A 41 -15.23 61.15 -7.00
N GLY A 42 -15.41 61.08 -5.67
CA GLY A 42 -16.56 61.64 -4.95
C GLY A 42 -17.87 60.90 -5.19
N VAL A 43 -17.81 59.68 -5.73
CA VAL A 43 -18.98 58.86 -6.07
C VAL A 43 -18.74 57.41 -5.69
N VAL A 44 -19.80 56.70 -5.30
CA VAL A 44 -19.73 55.26 -5.05
C VAL A 44 -19.75 54.52 -6.41
N PRO A 45 -18.87 53.52 -6.64
CA PRO A 45 -18.85 52.77 -7.90
C PRO A 45 -20.20 52.11 -8.23
N GLY A 46 -20.59 52.16 -9.50
CA GLY A 46 -21.80 51.51 -10.00
C GLY A 46 -21.56 50.13 -10.62
N ALA A 47 -22.64 49.56 -11.15
CA ALA A 47 -22.67 48.22 -11.74
C ALA A 47 -21.76 48.01 -12.97
N SER A 48 -21.30 49.09 -13.61
CA SER A 48 -20.35 49.08 -14.72
C SER A 48 -18.94 49.48 -14.32
N ASP A 49 -18.73 50.02 -13.12
CA ASP A 49 -17.49 50.69 -12.74
C ASP A 49 -16.48 49.74 -12.09
N ILE A 50 -15.23 50.19 -12.05
CA ILE A 50 -14.12 49.52 -11.37
C ILE A 50 -13.93 50.17 -10.00
N ALA A 51 -14.15 49.43 -8.92
CA ALA A 51 -13.73 49.80 -7.58
C ALA A 51 -12.23 49.50 -7.41
N MET A 52 -11.40 50.54 -7.47
CA MET A 52 -9.94 50.45 -7.35
C MET A 52 -9.51 50.66 -5.91
N LEU A 53 -9.02 49.61 -5.25
CA LEU A 53 -8.53 49.65 -3.88
C LEU A 53 -7.01 49.92 -3.91
N VAL A 54 -6.59 51.10 -3.44
CA VAL A 54 -5.18 51.54 -3.35
C VAL A 54 -4.63 51.61 -1.92
N TRP A 55 -5.39 51.06 -0.97
CA TRP A 55 -5.29 51.12 0.50
C TRP A 55 -4.13 51.96 1.11
N THR A 56 -4.49 53.10 1.71
CA THR A 56 -3.64 53.86 2.64
C THR A 56 -4.35 54.32 3.94
N GLY A 57 -5.69 54.17 4.06
CA GLY A 57 -6.50 54.59 5.21
C GLY A 57 -7.30 53.47 5.91
N ASN A 58 -8.62 53.68 6.12
CA ASN A 58 -9.51 52.72 6.79
C ASN A 58 -9.83 51.47 5.94
N PRO A 59 -10.04 50.29 6.56
CA PRO A 59 -10.35 49.07 5.82
C PRO A 59 -11.75 49.15 5.18
N PRO A 60 -11.90 48.77 3.90
CA PRO A 60 -13.18 48.84 3.18
C PRO A 60 -14.23 47.88 3.73
N THR A 61 -15.43 48.38 4.00
CA THR A 61 -16.63 47.61 4.37
C THR A 61 -17.82 48.08 3.57
N ASN A 62 -18.70 47.16 3.22
CA ASN A 62 -20.01 47.48 2.64
C ASN A 62 -21.13 47.31 3.68
N MET A 63 -20.81 47.49 4.97
CA MET A 63 -21.84 47.58 6.00
C MET A 63 -22.79 48.73 5.63
N ASN A 64 -24.09 48.47 5.75
CA ASN A 64 -25.18 49.38 5.40
C ASN A 64 -25.55 49.52 3.91
N ILE A 65 -24.93 48.79 2.98
CA ILE A 65 -25.30 48.79 1.55
C ILE A 65 -25.69 47.38 1.08
N ALA A 66 -26.86 46.92 1.51
CA ALA A 66 -27.37 45.63 1.09
C ALA A 66 -27.62 45.57 -0.42
N GLY A 67 -27.15 44.51 -1.08
CA GLY A 67 -27.35 44.31 -2.51
C GLY A 67 -26.53 45.25 -3.40
N TYR A 68 -25.43 45.81 -2.86
CA TYR A 68 -24.49 46.62 -3.64
C TYR A 68 -23.99 45.87 -4.88
N VAL A 69 -23.84 46.59 -6.00
CA VAL A 69 -23.45 46.00 -7.28
C VAL A 69 -22.29 46.78 -7.88
N VAL A 70 -21.18 46.09 -8.15
CA VAL A 70 -19.97 46.69 -8.74
C VAL A 70 -19.55 45.93 -10.00
N GLY A 71 -19.00 46.63 -10.98
CA GLY A 71 -18.48 45.98 -12.19
C GLY A 71 -17.26 45.11 -11.90
N GLU A 72 -16.20 45.71 -11.40
CA GLU A 72 -14.92 45.05 -11.10
C GLU A 72 -14.37 45.52 -9.76
N ILE A 73 -13.84 44.61 -8.95
CA ILE A 73 -13.03 44.96 -7.79
C ILE A 73 -11.57 44.78 -8.17
N THR A 74 -10.79 45.87 -8.13
CA THR A 74 -9.36 45.85 -8.43
C THR A 74 -8.54 46.16 -7.19
N PHE A 75 -7.60 45.29 -6.85
CA PHE A 75 -6.56 45.57 -5.86
C PHE A 75 -5.34 46.12 -6.60
N SER A 76 -4.90 47.31 -6.20
CA SER A 76 -3.73 47.95 -6.80
C SER A 76 -2.43 47.21 -6.44
N ASN A 77 -1.31 47.65 -7.02
CA ASN A 77 0.00 47.10 -6.69
C ASN A 77 0.42 47.38 -5.24
N ASP A 78 -0.16 48.40 -4.60
CA ASP A 78 0.28 48.89 -3.29
C ASP A 78 -0.44 48.19 -2.12
N VAL A 79 -1.52 47.44 -2.39
CA VAL A 79 -2.30 46.75 -1.35
C VAL A 79 -1.72 45.38 -1.02
N LEU A 80 -1.12 45.24 0.17
CA LEU A 80 -0.46 43.99 0.61
C LEU A 80 -1.43 42.90 1.14
N SER A 81 -2.55 43.31 1.72
CA SER A 81 -3.61 42.42 2.19
C SER A 81 -4.82 43.27 2.46
N VAL A 82 -6.03 42.73 2.46
CA VAL A 82 -7.21 43.49 2.91
C VAL A 82 -8.28 42.53 3.36
N VAL A 83 -9.05 42.92 4.37
CA VAL A 83 -10.24 42.19 4.79
C VAL A 83 -11.43 43.08 4.51
N ILE A 84 -12.27 42.65 3.57
CA ILE A 84 -13.55 43.27 3.28
C ILE A 84 -14.60 42.52 4.11
N ASN A 85 -15.44 43.28 4.79
CA ASN A 85 -16.53 42.76 5.61
C ASN A 85 -17.82 43.55 5.34
N GLY A 86 -18.97 42.96 5.64
CA GLY A 86 -20.26 43.66 5.59
C GLY A 86 -21.39 42.81 5.03
N GLU A 87 -22.32 43.47 4.34
CA GLU A 87 -23.51 42.83 3.77
C GLU A 87 -23.21 42.07 2.45
N PRO A 88 -24.10 41.19 1.96
CA PRO A 88 -23.91 40.56 0.66
C PRO A 88 -23.86 41.57 -0.50
N PHE A 89 -22.96 41.35 -1.46
CA PHE A 89 -22.85 42.19 -2.67
C PHE A 89 -22.65 41.37 -3.95
N ASP A 90 -22.86 42.01 -5.10
CA ASP A 90 -22.79 41.41 -6.42
C ASP A 90 -21.67 42.04 -7.27
N PHE A 91 -20.94 41.22 -8.05
CA PHE A 91 -19.83 41.70 -8.88
C PHE A 91 -19.66 40.91 -10.18
N ASN A 92 -18.99 41.49 -11.20
CA ASN A 92 -18.69 40.76 -12.44
C ASN A 92 -17.33 40.02 -12.37
N LYS A 93 -16.26 40.69 -11.89
CA LYS A 93 -14.92 40.07 -11.79
C LYS A 93 -14.03 40.72 -10.73
N ILE A 94 -12.96 40.01 -10.37
CA ILE A 94 -11.90 40.49 -9.48
C ILE A 94 -10.58 40.59 -10.24
N ASN A 95 -9.79 41.61 -9.93
CA ASN A 95 -8.49 41.88 -10.51
C ASN A 95 -7.46 42.20 -9.42
N THR A 96 -6.38 41.45 -9.38
CA THR A 96 -5.23 41.70 -8.50
C THR A 96 -4.10 42.18 -9.39
N ARG A 97 -3.66 43.44 -9.26
CA ARG A 97 -2.68 44.02 -10.19
C ARG A 97 -1.23 43.65 -9.85
N ARG A 98 -0.94 43.30 -8.59
CA ARG A 98 0.44 43.16 -8.12
C ARG A 98 1.24 42.11 -8.89
N THR A 99 2.41 42.52 -9.38
CA THR A 99 3.41 41.69 -10.08
C THR A 99 4.78 42.00 -9.47
N GLY A 100 5.36 41.10 -8.65
CA GLY A 100 6.60 41.40 -7.91
C GLY A 100 7.19 40.21 -7.11
N VAL A 101 8.30 40.45 -6.41
CA VAL A 101 9.13 39.44 -5.70
C VAL A 101 8.81 39.24 -4.21
N ASP A 102 7.96 40.08 -3.61
CA ASP A 102 7.64 40.02 -2.17
C ASP A 102 6.66 38.89 -1.79
N SER A 103 6.42 38.69 -0.48
CA SER A 103 5.61 37.61 0.12
C SER A 103 4.18 37.50 -0.43
N ALA A 104 3.56 36.31 -0.31
CA ALA A 104 2.19 36.07 -0.75
C ALA A 104 1.15 36.92 0.01
N GLU A 105 0.22 37.53 -0.72
CA GLU A 105 -0.75 38.52 -0.23
C GLU A 105 -2.16 37.95 -0.22
N THR A 106 -2.99 38.28 0.78
CA THR A 106 -4.36 37.74 0.89
C THR A 106 -5.41 38.85 0.98
N TYR A 107 -6.33 38.86 0.02
CA TYR A 107 -7.52 39.70 -0.03
C TYR A 107 -8.74 38.86 0.37
N THR A 108 -9.26 39.11 1.57
CA THR A 108 -10.30 38.28 2.21
C THR A 108 -11.65 38.96 2.17
N PHE A 109 -12.67 38.24 1.71
CA PHE A 109 -14.07 38.61 1.75
C PHE A 109 -14.77 37.77 2.82
N LYS A 110 -15.17 38.41 3.92
CA LYS A 110 -15.87 37.74 5.03
C LYS A 110 -17.36 37.58 4.80
N GLN A 111 -17.93 38.48 3.99
CA GLN A 111 -19.34 38.49 3.63
C GLN A 111 -19.65 37.50 2.50
N ASN A 112 -20.93 37.22 2.30
CA ASN A 112 -21.40 36.53 1.11
C ASN A 112 -21.20 37.41 -0.13
N ALA A 113 -20.95 36.79 -1.29
CA ALA A 113 -20.81 37.53 -2.53
C ALA A 113 -21.47 36.77 -3.68
N ARG A 114 -22.01 37.47 -4.68
CA ARG A 114 -22.64 36.84 -5.85
C ARG A 114 -22.00 37.30 -7.16
N MET A 115 -21.68 36.36 -8.02
CA MET A 115 -21.19 36.64 -9.36
C MET A 115 -22.36 36.96 -10.29
N ARG A 116 -22.19 37.98 -11.13
CA ARG A 116 -23.16 38.41 -12.15
C ARG A 116 -22.80 37.98 -13.57
N SER A 117 -21.55 37.56 -13.78
CA SER A 117 -21.07 37.09 -15.07
C SER A 117 -20.00 36.02 -14.88
N SER A 118 -19.75 35.27 -15.96
CA SER A 118 -18.61 34.35 -16.08
C SER A 118 -17.33 35.04 -16.54
N SER A 119 -17.21 36.35 -16.33
CA SER A 119 -16.02 37.11 -16.73
C SER A 119 -14.80 36.61 -15.96
N ALA A 120 -13.73 36.25 -16.67
CA ALA A 120 -12.54 35.71 -16.03
C ALA A 120 -11.86 36.74 -15.12
N TRP A 121 -11.52 36.29 -13.92
CA TRP A 121 -10.76 37.07 -12.95
C TRP A 121 -9.30 37.12 -13.35
N VAL A 122 -8.64 38.19 -12.93
CA VAL A 122 -7.20 38.40 -13.12
C VAL A 122 -6.54 38.22 -11.74
N VAL A 123 -6.06 37.03 -11.46
CA VAL A 123 -5.42 36.70 -10.18
C VAL A 123 -3.93 36.45 -10.43
N ASN A 124 -3.09 37.47 -10.28
CA ASN A 124 -1.67 37.37 -10.59
C ASN A 124 -0.95 36.44 -9.60
N GLY A 125 0.18 35.84 -10.00
CA GLY A 125 0.88 34.73 -9.31
C GLY A 125 1.17 34.84 -7.81
N LYS A 126 1.10 36.04 -7.22
CA LYS A 126 1.28 36.28 -5.77
C LYS A 126 0.00 36.69 -5.05
N GLY A 127 -1.04 37.05 -5.79
CA GLY A 127 -2.34 37.42 -5.25
C GLY A 127 -3.11 36.20 -4.77
N THR A 128 -3.63 36.28 -3.56
CA THR A 128 -4.60 35.34 -3.01
C THR A 128 -5.93 36.04 -2.78
N VAL A 129 -7.00 35.55 -3.38
CA VAL A 129 -8.36 35.97 -3.07
C VAL A 129 -9.00 34.91 -2.19
N ARG A 130 -9.57 35.27 -1.04
CA ARG A 130 -10.20 34.32 -0.11
C ARG A 130 -11.63 34.71 0.19
N PHE A 131 -12.56 33.77 0.03
CA PHE A 131 -13.96 33.93 0.44
C PHE A 131 -14.25 33.07 1.66
N ASP A 132 -14.48 33.71 2.81
CA ASP A 132 -14.99 33.06 4.03
C ASP A 132 -16.53 33.00 4.04
N GLY A 133 -17.20 33.88 3.28
CA GLY A 133 -18.64 33.82 3.04
C GLY A 133 -19.04 32.88 1.88
N VAL A 134 -20.35 32.72 1.68
CA VAL A 134 -20.91 31.96 0.55
C VAL A 134 -20.69 32.70 -0.76
N VAL A 135 -20.12 32.04 -1.76
CA VAL A 135 -20.06 32.56 -3.14
C VAL A 135 -21.23 32.00 -3.94
N GLY A 136 -22.10 32.88 -4.40
CA GLY A 136 -23.28 32.52 -5.19
C GLY A 136 -23.30 33.13 -6.58
N GLU A 137 -24.43 32.96 -7.25
CA GLU A 137 -24.70 33.45 -8.59
C GLU A 137 -25.99 34.29 -8.59
N THR A 138 -26.06 35.33 -9.41
CA THR A 138 -27.30 36.11 -9.57
C THR A 138 -28.23 35.50 -10.62
N ALA A 139 -27.73 34.58 -11.44
CA ALA A 139 -28.47 33.81 -12.42
C ALA A 139 -27.84 32.41 -12.55
N ALA A 140 -28.66 31.41 -12.84
CA ALA A 140 -28.20 30.02 -12.99
C ALA A 140 -27.19 29.87 -14.14
N GLY A 141 -26.18 29.03 -13.94
CA GLY A 141 -25.19 28.68 -14.95
C GLY A 141 -23.99 29.62 -15.01
N ILE A 142 -23.80 30.48 -14.00
CA ILE A 142 -22.60 31.31 -13.92
C ILE A 142 -21.41 30.43 -13.51
N SER A 143 -20.34 30.52 -14.29
CA SER A 143 -19.11 29.75 -14.10
C SER A 143 -18.02 30.63 -13.50
N PHE A 144 -17.33 30.13 -12.48
CA PHE A 144 -16.10 30.77 -12.02
C PHE A 144 -15.03 30.68 -13.11
N ALA A 145 -14.25 31.74 -13.31
CA ALA A 145 -13.06 31.69 -14.14
C ALA A 145 -11.94 32.60 -13.62
N ALA A 146 -10.68 32.16 -13.72
CA ALA A 146 -9.52 32.93 -13.27
C ALA A 146 -8.26 32.66 -14.11
N ASN A 147 -7.40 33.68 -14.22
CA ASN A 147 -6.13 33.68 -14.96
C ASN A 147 -4.93 34.18 -14.13
N ASN A 148 -3.71 33.98 -14.66
CA ASN A 148 -2.44 34.61 -14.24
C ASN A 148 -1.69 34.05 -13.01
N GLY A 149 -1.92 32.80 -12.59
CA GLY A 149 -1.02 32.13 -11.63
C GLY A 149 -1.40 32.23 -10.15
N GLY A 150 -2.32 33.11 -9.78
CA GLY A 150 -2.65 33.39 -8.37
C GLY A 150 -3.56 32.34 -7.74
N THR A 151 -3.94 32.54 -6.48
CA THR A 151 -4.75 31.56 -5.71
C THR A 151 -6.12 32.13 -5.34
N VAL A 152 -7.16 31.31 -5.44
CA VAL A 152 -8.52 31.62 -4.97
C VAL A 152 -8.96 30.57 -3.95
N TYR A 153 -9.31 30.98 -2.74
CA TYR A 153 -9.83 30.12 -1.69
C TYR A 153 -11.35 30.24 -1.60
N PHE A 154 -12.02 29.10 -1.72
CA PHE A 154 -13.42 28.91 -1.36
C PHE A 154 -13.48 28.25 0.02
N ALA A 155 -13.54 29.07 1.08
CA ALA A 155 -13.49 28.60 2.46
C ALA A 155 -14.87 28.20 3.04
N ASN A 156 -15.93 28.38 2.26
CA ASN A 156 -17.32 28.07 2.64
C ASN A 156 -18.06 27.28 1.55
N THR A 157 -19.37 27.08 1.76
CA THR A 157 -20.28 26.52 0.76
C THR A 157 -20.37 27.47 -0.43
N ASN A 158 -20.29 26.94 -1.64
CA ASN A 158 -20.55 27.69 -2.87
C ASN A 158 -21.95 27.36 -3.41
N LEU A 159 -22.51 28.25 -4.22
CA LEU A 159 -23.80 28.07 -4.90
C LEU A 159 -23.70 28.21 -6.43
N LEU A 160 -22.48 28.29 -6.97
CA LEU A 160 -22.26 28.38 -8.42
C LEU A 160 -22.71 27.09 -9.11
N SER A 161 -23.61 27.19 -10.09
CA SER A 161 -24.13 26.02 -10.82
C SER A 161 -23.44 25.81 -12.17
N GLY A 162 -22.72 26.81 -12.69
CA GLY A 162 -22.05 26.76 -13.99
C GLY A 162 -20.62 26.20 -13.97
N GLY A 163 -20.15 25.69 -12.83
CA GLY A 163 -18.84 25.07 -12.68
C GLY A 163 -17.66 26.05 -12.53
N PHE A 164 -16.46 25.50 -12.68
CA PHE A 164 -15.17 26.13 -12.43
C PHE A 164 -14.26 26.00 -13.66
N ARG A 165 -13.90 27.14 -14.27
CA ARG A 165 -13.09 27.26 -15.49
C ARG A 165 -11.77 27.97 -15.20
N ASN A 166 -10.76 27.24 -14.74
CA ASN A 166 -9.52 27.83 -14.27
C ASN A 166 -8.40 27.67 -15.29
N ASN A 167 -7.83 28.80 -15.71
CA ASN A 167 -6.75 28.82 -16.68
C ASN A 167 -5.53 29.49 -16.04
N GLN A 168 -4.54 28.71 -15.61
CA GLN A 168 -3.30 29.16 -14.95
C GLN A 168 -3.41 29.58 -13.48
N ALA A 169 -4.58 29.74 -12.87
CA ALA A 169 -4.68 30.04 -11.43
C ALA A 169 -4.79 28.75 -10.59
N THR A 170 -4.84 28.87 -9.26
CA THR A 170 -5.13 27.77 -8.32
C THR A 170 -6.45 28.04 -7.61
N ALA A 171 -7.42 27.14 -7.70
CA ALA A 171 -8.65 27.22 -6.92
C ALA A 171 -8.64 26.17 -5.81
N ARG A 172 -8.82 26.61 -4.56
CA ARG A 172 -8.78 25.80 -3.34
C ARG A 172 -10.17 25.63 -2.73
N PHE A 173 -10.57 24.39 -2.46
CA PHE A 173 -11.86 24.05 -1.85
C PHE A 173 -11.66 23.47 -0.45
N LEU A 174 -12.20 24.11 0.59
CA LEU A 174 -11.91 23.78 1.99
C LEU A 174 -13.06 23.09 2.74
N LYS A 175 -14.26 23.00 2.13
CA LYS A 175 -15.49 22.45 2.75
C LYS A 175 -16.05 21.21 2.05
N GLY A 176 -15.16 20.41 1.45
CA GLY A 176 -15.52 19.19 0.72
C GLY A 176 -16.57 19.43 -0.36
N ASP A 177 -17.56 18.54 -0.46
CA ASP A 177 -18.60 18.56 -1.51
C ASP A 177 -19.36 19.89 -1.58
N ARG A 178 -19.56 20.52 -0.41
CA ARG A 178 -20.26 21.81 -0.30
C ARG A 178 -19.48 22.95 -0.94
N GLY A 179 -18.14 22.84 -0.98
CA GLY A 179 -17.28 23.78 -1.68
C GLY A 179 -17.41 23.69 -3.21
N LEU A 180 -18.06 22.67 -3.77
CA LEU A 180 -18.20 22.50 -5.22
C LEU A 180 -19.52 23.03 -5.78
N GLY A 181 -20.38 23.64 -4.96
CA GLY A 181 -21.70 24.08 -5.41
C GLY A 181 -22.75 22.96 -5.44
N PRO A 182 -23.98 23.26 -5.89
CA PRO A 182 -24.97 22.23 -6.22
C PRO A 182 -24.48 21.36 -7.39
N ALA A 183 -24.88 20.09 -7.41
CA ALA A 183 -24.59 19.23 -8.56
C ALA A 183 -25.49 19.62 -9.74
N PRO A 184 -24.97 19.69 -10.97
CA PRO A 184 -25.80 19.86 -12.16
C PRO A 184 -26.89 18.79 -12.26
N ALA A 185 -28.08 19.16 -12.73
CA ALA A 185 -29.19 18.22 -12.92
C ALA A 185 -28.95 17.24 -14.09
N ALA A 186 -28.18 17.67 -15.09
CA ALA A 186 -27.69 16.87 -16.20
C ALA A 186 -26.16 16.90 -16.22
N TYR A 187 -25.53 15.91 -16.84
CA TYR A 187 -24.07 15.85 -16.96
C TYR A 187 -23.52 17.10 -17.63
N ASP A 188 -22.60 17.77 -16.95
CA ASP A 188 -21.83 18.91 -17.45
C ASP A 188 -20.37 18.51 -17.63
N PHE A 189 -19.98 18.30 -18.88
CA PHE A 189 -18.63 17.89 -19.29
C PHE A 189 -17.54 18.89 -18.87
N ASP A 190 -17.86 20.19 -18.88
CA ASP A 190 -16.90 21.28 -18.64
C ASP A 190 -16.97 21.83 -17.21
N PHE A 191 -17.61 21.09 -16.29
CA PHE A 191 -17.81 21.55 -14.91
C PHE A 191 -16.48 21.90 -14.24
N PHE A 192 -15.43 21.09 -14.44
CA PHE A 192 -14.05 21.51 -14.22
C PHE A 192 -13.34 21.61 -15.56
N SER A 193 -12.96 22.81 -16.00
CA SER A 193 -12.24 22.99 -17.27
C SER A 193 -11.09 23.99 -17.19
N GLY A 194 -10.03 23.80 -18.00
CA GLY A 194 -8.84 24.62 -17.90
C GLY A 194 -7.68 24.25 -18.84
N GLY A 195 -6.75 25.20 -19.02
CA GLY A 195 -5.52 25.02 -19.80
C GLY A 195 -4.26 24.79 -18.96
N PHE A 196 -4.14 25.39 -17.79
CA PHE A 196 -2.94 25.27 -16.93
C PHE A 196 -3.26 25.54 -15.44
N GLY A 197 -4.54 25.46 -15.07
CA GLY A 197 -4.99 25.74 -13.71
C GLY A 197 -4.76 24.56 -12.76
N THR A 198 -4.75 24.81 -11.45
CA THR A 198 -4.76 23.76 -10.42
C THR A 198 -6.07 23.75 -9.64
N TRP A 199 -6.68 22.58 -9.53
CA TRP A 199 -7.78 22.28 -8.62
C TRP A 199 -7.23 21.67 -7.35
N TYR A 200 -7.37 22.36 -6.24
CA TYR A 200 -6.75 21.97 -4.99
C TYR A 200 -7.83 21.68 -3.95
N PHE A 201 -7.89 20.42 -3.52
CA PHE A 201 -8.76 19.99 -2.43
C PHE A 201 -7.98 20.10 -1.12
N ASP A 202 -8.47 20.96 -0.23
CA ASP A 202 -7.81 21.33 1.02
C ASP A 202 -8.75 21.13 2.21
N ARG A 203 -8.22 21.25 3.43
CA ARG A 203 -9.01 21.15 4.66
C ARG A 203 -8.63 22.24 5.64
N GLU A 204 -9.60 22.68 6.43
CA GLU A 204 -9.39 23.63 7.50
C GLU A 204 -10.19 23.20 8.73
N GLY A 205 -9.50 22.98 9.85
CA GLY A 205 -10.12 22.63 11.14
C GLY A 205 -10.64 21.19 11.27
N VAL A 206 -10.19 20.25 10.43
CA VAL A 206 -10.53 18.81 10.50
C VAL A 206 -9.32 17.93 10.20
N ASP A 207 -9.29 16.72 10.77
CA ASP A 207 -8.16 15.77 10.63
C ASP A 207 -8.22 14.93 9.34
N ALA A 208 -9.41 14.71 8.78
CA ALA A 208 -9.59 14.03 7.50
C ALA A 208 -10.88 14.48 6.80
N MET A 209 -10.93 14.37 5.48
CA MET A 209 -12.12 14.72 4.70
C MET A 209 -12.29 13.83 3.47
N LYS A 210 -13.54 13.43 3.20
CA LYS A 210 -13.92 12.83 1.91
C LYS A 210 -14.65 13.85 1.04
N VAL A 211 -14.23 13.96 -0.21
CA VAL A 211 -14.88 14.76 -1.23
C VAL A 211 -15.42 13.85 -2.32
N ARG A 212 -16.73 13.87 -2.58
CA ARG A 212 -17.36 13.22 -3.72
C ARG A 212 -17.67 14.24 -4.80
N VAL A 213 -16.97 14.11 -5.92
CA VAL A 213 -17.32 14.80 -7.16
C VAL A 213 -18.41 13.98 -7.85
N ASN A 214 -19.63 14.48 -7.78
CA ASN A 214 -20.84 13.83 -8.32
C ASN A 214 -20.70 13.42 -9.81
N ALA A 215 -21.37 12.33 -10.20
CA ALA A 215 -21.36 11.80 -11.57
C ALA A 215 -21.74 12.82 -12.67
N ASN A 216 -22.56 13.83 -12.36
CA ASN A 216 -22.95 14.87 -13.31
C ASN A 216 -21.88 15.97 -13.49
N ARG A 217 -20.73 15.89 -12.82
CA ARG A 217 -19.62 16.85 -12.93
C ARG A 217 -18.46 16.22 -13.68
N GLY A 218 -18.30 16.58 -14.95
CA GLY A 218 -17.15 16.22 -15.76
C GLY A 218 -15.93 17.09 -15.45
N MET A 219 -14.76 16.56 -15.77
CA MET A 219 -13.53 17.34 -15.83
C MET A 219 -12.94 17.26 -17.23
N ASN A 220 -12.83 18.40 -17.91
CA ASN A 220 -12.21 18.53 -19.22
C ASN A 220 -10.89 19.29 -19.13
N ASN A 221 -9.78 18.57 -19.15
CA ASN A 221 -8.45 19.14 -19.16
C ASN A 221 -7.92 19.28 -20.60
N THR A 222 -7.72 20.53 -21.04
CA THR A 222 -7.27 20.83 -22.40
C THR A 222 -5.76 21.00 -22.53
N SER A 223 -5.03 21.15 -21.42
CA SER A 223 -3.56 21.32 -21.38
C SER A 223 -3.00 20.88 -20.02
N GLY A 224 -1.86 21.38 -19.52
CA GLY A 224 -1.18 20.84 -18.32
C GLY A 224 -1.82 21.19 -16.96
N SER A 225 -3.12 20.98 -16.77
CA SER A 225 -3.80 21.28 -15.50
C SER A 225 -3.47 20.26 -14.39
N GLY A 226 -3.49 20.74 -13.13
CA GLY A 226 -3.20 19.95 -11.95
C GLY A 226 -4.45 19.66 -11.10
N LEU A 227 -4.53 18.44 -10.59
CA LEU A 227 -5.34 18.05 -9.45
C LEU A 227 -4.40 17.91 -8.24
N SER A 228 -4.63 18.65 -7.17
CA SER A 228 -3.84 18.54 -5.95
C SER A 228 -4.74 18.22 -4.77
N ILE A 229 -4.30 17.28 -3.95
CA ILE A 229 -5.06 16.76 -2.83
C ILE A 229 -4.16 16.89 -1.60
N ALA A 230 -4.63 17.63 -0.60
CA ALA A 230 -3.90 17.81 0.64
C ALA A 230 -3.84 16.50 1.45
N PRO A 231 -2.89 16.39 2.38
CA PRO A 231 -2.81 15.27 3.32
C PRO A 231 -4.14 14.98 4.03
N GLY A 232 -4.50 13.72 4.25
CA GLY A 232 -5.73 13.29 4.92
C GLY A 232 -7.03 13.54 4.15
N ILE A 233 -6.97 13.82 2.85
CA ILE A 233 -8.15 14.03 2.00
C ILE A 233 -8.29 12.90 0.98
N LYS A 234 -9.50 12.35 0.87
CA LYS A 234 -9.89 11.43 -0.21
C LYS A 234 -10.86 12.10 -1.17
N VAL A 235 -10.49 12.21 -2.43
CA VAL A 235 -11.36 12.71 -3.50
C VAL A 235 -11.85 11.54 -4.35
N VAL A 236 -13.15 11.33 -4.41
CA VAL A 236 -13.81 10.34 -5.25
C VAL A 236 -14.45 11.05 -6.45
N PHE A 237 -13.90 10.83 -7.64
CA PHE A 237 -14.48 11.29 -8.89
C PHE A 237 -15.45 10.24 -9.43
N GLU A 238 -16.75 10.52 -9.29
CA GLU A 238 -17.83 9.68 -9.85
C GLU A 238 -18.11 10.03 -11.32
N GLY A 239 -17.84 11.27 -11.73
CA GLY A 239 -17.95 11.74 -13.12
C GLY A 239 -16.75 11.33 -13.98
N GLU A 240 -16.89 11.53 -15.29
CA GLU A 240 -15.81 11.30 -16.26
C GLU A 240 -14.75 12.41 -16.18
N VAL A 241 -13.49 11.99 -16.25
CA VAL A 241 -12.32 12.85 -16.41
C VAL A 241 -11.77 12.65 -17.81
N THR A 242 -11.78 13.71 -18.61
CA THR A 242 -11.22 13.76 -19.95
C THR A 242 -9.99 14.65 -19.95
N ASN A 243 -8.92 14.20 -20.58
CA ASN A 243 -7.67 14.95 -20.66
C ASN A 243 -7.04 14.82 -22.05
N ASN A 244 -6.81 15.96 -22.72
CA ASN A 244 -6.09 16.01 -24.00
C ASN A 244 -4.59 16.36 -23.84
N GLY A 245 -4.14 16.68 -22.62
CA GLY A 245 -2.77 17.15 -22.29
C GLY A 245 -2.06 16.29 -21.24
N ILE A 246 -1.64 16.86 -20.12
CA ILE A 246 -1.09 16.10 -18.98
C ILE A 246 -2.00 16.38 -17.79
N LEU A 247 -2.52 15.33 -17.15
CA LEU A 247 -3.18 15.44 -15.86
C LEU A 247 -2.16 15.15 -14.78
N VAL A 248 -1.85 16.16 -13.97
CA VAL A 248 -0.96 16.00 -12.81
C VAL A 248 -1.82 15.78 -11.56
N CYS A 249 -1.73 14.61 -10.94
CA CYS A 249 -2.29 14.32 -9.62
C CYS A 249 -1.20 14.47 -8.57
N ASN A 250 -1.24 15.52 -7.77
CA ASN A 250 -0.32 15.73 -6.66
C ASN A 250 -1.03 15.40 -5.35
N ASN A 251 -0.98 14.11 -4.96
CA ASN A 251 -1.62 13.61 -3.75
C ASN A 251 -0.59 13.69 -2.63
N ARG A 252 -0.52 14.84 -1.99
CA ARG A 252 0.56 15.12 -1.03
C ARG A 252 0.52 14.13 0.12
N GLN A 253 1.65 13.48 0.40
CA GLN A 253 1.84 12.50 1.49
C GLN A 253 0.81 11.35 1.48
N ASP A 254 -0.33 11.51 2.14
CA ASP A 254 -1.44 10.56 2.35
C ASP A 254 -2.73 11.00 1.63
N GLY A 255 -2.66 11.96 0.70
CA GLY A 255 -3.80 12.29 -0.17
C GLY A 255 -4.23 11.09 -1.03
N VAL A 256 -5.54 10.93 -1.24
CA VAL A 256 -6.13 9.83 -2.02
C VAL A 256 -7.01 10.36 -3.14
N VAL A 257 -6.83 9.85 -4.36
CA VAL A 257 -7.80 10.04 -5.46
C VAL A 257 -8.37 8.69 -5.88
N GLU A 258 -9.68 8.61 -6.01
CA GLU A 258 -10.39 7.44 -6.52
C GLU A 258 -11.17 7.82 -7.78
N PHE A 259 -10.83 7.18 -8.90
CA PHE A 259 -11.51 7.40 -10.18
C PHE A 259 -12.54 6.29 -10.40
N ARG A 260 -13.83 6.64 -10.38
CA ARG A 260 -14.95 5.70 -10.62
C ARG A 260 -15.61 5.89 -11.98
N GLY A 261 -15.33 7.00 -12.67
CA GLY A 261 -15.80 7.26 -14.02
C GLY A 261 -15.13 6.38 -15.07
N ASN A 262 -15.77 6.24 -16.23
CA ASN A 262 -15.12 5.78 -17.45
C ASN A 262 -14.39 6.96 -18.08
N ASN A 263 -13.11 7.09 -17.79
CA ASN A 263 -12.34 8.27 -18.12
C ASN A 263 -11.80 8.21 -19.56
N ASP A 264 -11.52 9.38 -20.14
CA ASP A 264 -10.80 9.51 -21.40
C ASP A 264 -9.53 10.33 -21.19
N LEU A 265 -8.52 9.68 -20.62
CA LEU A 265 -7.20 10.27 -20.43
C LEU A 265 -6.41 10.14 -21.74
N GLY A 266 -6.80 10.92 -22.75
CA GLY A 266 -6.07 11.14 -24.01
C GLY A 266 -4.71 11.82 -23.83
N GLY A 267 -4.07 11.72 -22.67
CA GLY A 267 -2.85 12.40 -22.26
C GLY A 267 -2.10 11.61 -21.18
N ASN A 268 -0.93 12.07 -20.71
CA ASN A 268 -0.24 11.36 -19.61
C ASN A 268 -0.93 11.64 -18.27
N LEU A 269 -1.08 10.60 -17.44
CA LEU A 269 -1.43 10.74 -16.03
C LEU A 269 -0.13 10.72 -15.22
N ASN A 270 0.22 11.84 -14.59
CA ASN A 270 1.38 11.93 -13.71
C ASN A 270 0.89 12.03 -12.27
N SER A 271 1.09 10.98 -11.49
CA SER A 271 0.72 11.01 -10.08
C SER A 271 1.95 11.06 -9.18
N TYR A 272 1.94 11.98 -8.21
CA TYR A 272 3.03 12.23 -7.27
C TYR A 272 2.52 12.08 -5.84
N GLN A 273 3.18 11.21 -5.07
CA GLN A 273 2.88 10.93 -3.66
C GLN A 273 1.44 10.39 -3.43
N GLY A 274 1.17 9.86 -2.24
CA GLY A 274 -0.17 9.37 -1.87
C GLY A 274 -0.65 8.16 -2.68
N LEU A 275 -1.97 8.07 -2.87
CA LEU A 275 -2.63 6.89 -3.43
C LEU A 275 -3.63 7.24 -4.56
N VAL A 276 -3.56 6.48 -5.65
CA VAL A 276 -4.59 6.44 -6.70
C VAL A 276 -5.36 5.13 -6.59
N ILE A 277 -6.69 5.17 -6.51
CA ILE A 277 -7.55 3.98 -6.47
C ILE A 277 -8.34 3.88 -7.78
N VAL A 278 -8.27 2.70 -8.39
CA VAL A 278 -9.07 2.30 -9.55
C VAL A 278 -10.46 1.89 -9.06
N GLY A 279 -11.48 2.67 -9.41
CA GLY A 279 -12.88 2.39 -9.06
C GLY A 279 -13.70 1.79 -10.20
N HIS A 280 -13.08 1.57 -11.37
CA HIS A 280 -13.72 1.11 -12.60
C HIS A 280 -12.65 0.65 -13.63
N PRO A 281 -12.91 -0.32 -14.53
CA PRO A 281 -11.92 -0.76 -15.54
C PRO A 281 -11.40 0.36 -16.46
N GLY A 282 -12.23 1.38 -16.69
CA GLY A 282 -11.89 2.58 -17.48
C GLY A 282 -11.33 3.75 -16.65
N ALA A 283 -11.01 3.56 -15.37
CA ALA A 283 -10.62 4.63 -14.47
C ALA A 283 -9.31 5.33 -14.87
N LEU A 284 -8.36 4.58 -15.43
CA LEU A 284 -7.09 5.13 -15.93
C LEU A 284 -7.17 5.59 -17.40
N GLY A 285 -8.37 5.57 -17.97
CA GLY A 285 -8.67 5.99 -19.33
C GLY A 285 -8.28 4.99 -20.42
N ARG A 286 -8.65 5.32 -21.67
CA ARG A 286 -8.25 4.59 -22.89
C ARG A 286 -7.19 5.38 -23.65
N PRO A 287 -5.92 5.29 -23.26
CA PRO A 287 -4.85 5.99 -23.97
C PRO A 287 -4.75 5.54 -25.43
N SER A 288 -4.75 6.52 -26.33
CA SER A 288 -4.37 6.34 -27.74
C SER A 288 -2.89 6.70 -27.93
N GLY A 289 -2.13 5.88 -28.67
CA GLY A 289 -0.73 6.14 -29.05
C GLY A 289 0.33 5.87 -27.96
N ASN A 290 1.49 6.57 -28.03
CA ASN A 290 2.68 6.43 -27.16
C ASN A 290 2.52 7.04 -25.74
N ARG A 291 1.34 6.99 -25.15
CA ARG A 291 1.03 7.67 -23.86
C ARG A 291 1.14 6.71 -22.68
N TYR A 292 1.52 7.24 -21.52
CA TYR A 292 1.85 6.44 -20.33
C TYR A 292 1.18 6.97 -19.05
N VAL A 293 0.95 6.06 -18.11
CA VAL A 293 0.62 6.36 -16.72
C VAL A 293 1.93 6.40 -15.94
N ASN A 294 2.30 7.57 -15.42
CA ASN A 294 3.52 7.79 -14.66
C ASN A 294 3.24 7.77 -13.16
N LEU A 295 3.87 6.82 -12.47
CA LEU A 295 3.68 6.51 -11.07
C LEU A 295 4.90 6.99 -10.25
N ALA A 296 4.72 8.12 -9.57
CA ALA A 296 5.52 8.52 -8.41
C ALA A 296 4.66 8.47 -7.12
N CYS A 297 3.65 7.59 -7.11
CA CYS A 297 2.73 7.32 -6.00
C CYS A 297 2.31 5.84 -6.01
N SER A 298 1.63 5.40 -4.95
CA SER A 298 0.98 4.09 -4.94
C SER A 298 -0.27 4.07 -5.82
N VAL A 299 -0.52 2.95 -6.48
CA VAL A 299 -1.78 2.67 -7.21
C VAL A 299 -2.41 1.42 -6.64
N ASP A 300 -3.68 1.51 -6.33
CA ASP A 300 -4.51 0.36 -5.97
C ASP A 300 -5.48 0.03 -7.11
N LEU A 301 -5.33 -1.17 -7.68
CA LEU A 301 -6.22 -1.71 -8.71
C LEU A 301 -7.61 -2.06 -8.15
N ASN A 302 -7.71 -2.30 -6.84
CA ASN A 302 -8.98 -2.49 -6.14
C ASN A 302 -9.91 -3.49 -6.85
N GLY A 303 -9.34 -4.60 -7.33
CA GLY A 303 -10.04 -5.70 -8.00
C GLY A 303 -10.40 -5.47 -9.46
N TYR A 304 -10.00 -4.37 -10.07
CA TYR A 304 -10.31 -4.05 -11.45
C TYR A 304 -9.13 -4.31 -12.38
N SER A 305 -9.40 -5.01 -13.48
CA SER A 305 -8.48 -5.11 -14.60
C SER A 305 -8.43 -3.80 -15.38
N VAL A 306 -7.23 -3.40 -15.79
CA VAL A 306 -6.96 -2.15 -16.50
C VAL A 306 -6.18 -2.41 -17.79
N VAL A 307 -6.47 -1.61 -18.81
CA VAL A 307 -5.75 -1.63 -20.09
C VAL A 307 -5.04 -0.30 -20.25
N VAL A 308 -3.71 -0.31 -20.12
CA VAL A 308 -2.86 0.86 -20.34
C VAL A 308 -1.65 0.46 -21.18
N PRO A 309 -1.35 1.12 -22.33
CA PRO A 309 -0.22 0.83 -23.20
C PRO A 309 1.10 0.81 -22.46
N GLN A 310 1.24 1.67 -21.44
CA GLN A 310 2.46 1.77 -20.67
C GLN A 310 2.26 2.33 -19.26
N PHE A 311 2.66 1.58 -18.24
CA PHE A 311 2.99 2.09 -16.91
C PHE A 311 4.47 2.50 -16.87
N ARG A 312 4.78 3.63 -16.24
CA ARG A 312 6.15 4.06 -15.94
C ARG A 312 6.27 4.36 -14.46
N THR A 313 7.25 3.80 -13.78
CA THR A 313 7.63 4.25 -12.44
C THR A 313 8.70 5.35 -12.56
N ALA A 314 8.60 6.44 -11.79
CA ALA A 314 9.53 7.58 -11.86
C ALA A 314 10.17 7.93 -10.50
N GLU A 315 11.46 8.33 -10.54
CA GLU A 315 12.33 8.56 -9.38
C GLU A 315 12.18 9.92 -8.67
N ASN A 316 11.39 10.86 -9.20
CA ASN A 316 11.48 12.27 -8.78
C ASN A 316 10.49 12.68 -7.66
N GLY A 317 10.60 12.08 -6.47
CA GLY A 317 9.87 12.57 -5.30
C GLY A 317 10.52 12.19 -3.95
N PRO A 318 11.05 13.14 -3.15
CA PRO A 318 11.41 12.87 -1.77
C PRO A 318 10.14 12.70 -0.93
N GLY A 319 9.97 11.58 -0.21
CA GLY A 319 8.87 11.38 0.74
C GLY A 319 8.60 9.92 1.12
N TYR A 320 8.05 9.70 2.31
CA TYR A 320 7.83 8.42 3.02
C TYR A 320 6.87 7.40 2.34
N TYR A 321 6.42 7.65 1.10
CA TYR A 321 5.66 6.73 0.23
C TYR A 321 6.11 6.88 -1.24
N GLY A 322 7.35 7.32 -1.46
CA GLY A 322 7.87 7.88 -2.72
C GLY A 322 8.37 6.89 -3.76
N LEU A 323 8.02 5.60 -3.68
CA LEU A 323 8.38 4.59 -4.67
C LEU A 323 7.08 3.98 -5.18
N GLY A 324 6.74 4.22 -6.46
CA GLY A 324 5.45 3.87 -7.04
C GLY A 324 5.07 2.40 -6.91
N ARG A 325 4.38 2.04 -5.81
CA ARG A 325 3.90 0.70 -5.51
C ARG A 325 2.61 0.42 -6.26
N LEU A 326 2.47 -0.78 -6.78
CA LEU A 326 1.17 -1.27 -7.24
C LEU A 326 0.60 -2.28 -6.25
N VAL A 327 -0.68 -2.12 -5.96
CA VAL A 327 -1.46 -2.91 -5.03
C VAL A 327 -2.72 -3.40 -5.72
N ASN A 328 -3.18 -4.59 -5.36
CA ASN A 328 -4.57 -4.96 -5.52
C ASN A 328 -5.17 -5.23 -4.14
N SER A 329 -5.93 -4.27 -3.62
CA SER A 329 -6.50 -4.38 -2.26
C SER A 329 -7.73 -5.27 -2.18
N MET A 330 -8.30 -5.70 -3.31
CA MET A 330 -9.51 -6.50 -3.35
C MET A 330 -9.19 -7.99 -3.16
N GLU A 331 -9.53 -8.49 -1.97
CA GLU A 331 -9.34 -9.89 -1.59
C GLU A 331 -10.14 -10.86 -2.50
N GLY A 332 -9.50 -11.96 -2.88
CA GLY A 332 -10.11 -13.01 -3.70
C GLY A 332 -10.39 -12.63 -5.16
N VAL A 333 -9.92 -11.46 -5.61
CA VAL A 333 -10.09 -10.98 -6.98
C VAL A 333 -8.72 -10.73 -7.61
N THR A 334 -8.47 -11.35 -8.75
CA THR A 334 -7.26 -11.09 -9.54
C THR A 334 -7.46 -9.90 -10.47
N SER A 335 -6.59 -8.91 -10.40
CA SER A 335 -6.58 -7.78 -11.33
C SER A 335 -5.61 -8.04 -12.48
N VAL A 336 -6.06 -7.81 -13.73
CA VAL A 336 -5.21 -7.98 -14.92
C VAL A 336 -4.75 -6.61 -15.41
N VAL A 337 -3.45 -6.46 -15.61
CA VAL A 337 -2.84 -5.28 -16.23
C VAL A 337 -2.40 -5.64 -17.64
N THR A 338 -3.04 -5.02 -18.63
CA THR A 338 -2.70 -5.20 -20.04
C THR A 338 -1.91 -4.00 -20.55
N GLY A 339 -0.73 -4.29 -21.10
CA GLY A 339 0.22 -3.35 -21.71
C GLY A 339 1.57 -3.32 -20.99
N ASN A 340 2.46 -2.43 -21.42
CA ASN A 340 3.87 -2.51 -21.03
C ASN A 340 4.12 -1.90 -19.64
N TRP A 341 5.08 -2.45 -18.92
CA TRP A 341 5.57 -1.89 -17.69
C TRP A 341 7.03 -1.47 -17.84
N MET A 342 7.31 -0.20 -17.55
CA MET A 342 8.64 0.37 -17.59
C MET A 342 9.15 0.79 -16.22
N HIS A 343 10.38 0.39 -15.91
CA HIS A 343 11.14 0.93 -14.77
C HIS A 343 12.20 1.89 -15.28
N GLN A 344 12.18 3.16 -14.84
CA GLN A 344 13.12 4.18 -15.33
C GLN A 344 14.58 3.87 -14.97
N TYR A 345 15.49 4.38 -15.81
CA TYR A 345 16.86 3.89 -16.01
C TYR A 345 17.93 4.43 -15.01
N ASN A 346 17.56 5.20 -13.97
CA ASN A 346 18.50 6.01 -13.20
C ASN A 346 18.73 5.60 -11.72
N GLY A 347 18.88 4.30 -11.50
CA GLY A 347 19.93 3.86 -10.57
C GLY A 347 19.63 3.83 -9.06
N ALA A 348 18.40 4.05 -8.57
CA ALA A 348 18.12 3.80 -7.13
C ALA A 348 16.79 3.09 -6.83
N SER A 349 15.71 3.35 -7.55
CA SER A 349 14.38 2.82 -7.19
C SER A 349 14.09 1.45 -7.81
N ARG A 350 13.42 0.57 -7.07
CA ARG A 350 12.83 -0.68 -7.55
C ARG A 350 11.31 -0.50 -7.61
N PRO A 351 10.62 -1.02 -8.64
CA PRO A 351 9.17 -1.13 -8.61
C PRO A 351 8.78 -2.10 -7.49
N ASP A 352 7.81 -1.70 -6.67
CA ASP A 352 7.30 -2.51 -5.58
C ASP A 352 5.89 -3.00 -5.91
N TYR A 353 5.67 -4.29 -5.75
CA TYR A 353 4.38 -4.93 -5.89
C TYR A 353 3.96 -5.51 -4.55
N GLY A 354 2.82 -5.05 -4.02
CA GLY A 354 2.34 -5.63 -2.78
C GLY A 354 0.83 -5.70 -2.68
N GLY A 355 0.31 -6.81 -2.17
CA GLY A 355 -1.10 -7.02 -1.85
C GLY A 355 -1.90 -7.55 -3.05
N GLY A 356 -2.67 -8.62 -2.78
CA GLY A 356 -3.62 -9.23 -3.71
C GLY A 356 -3.02 -9.84 -4.98
N ASP A 357 -3.88 -10.46 -5.78
CA ASP A 357 -3.45 -11.15 -7.00
C ASP A 357 -3.44 -10.20 -8.20
N CYS A 358 -2.33 -10.17 -8.95
CA CYS A 358 -2.14 -9.36 -10.15
C CYS A 358 -1.56 -10.20 -11.29
N VAL A 359 -2.02 -9.97 -12.54
CA VAL A 359 -1.47 -10.59 -13.75
C VAL A 359 -0.99 -9.52 -14.74
N PHE A 360 0.26 -9.63 -15.19
CA PHE A 360 0.88 -8.81 -16.23
C PHE A 360 0.95 -9.56 -17.55
N VAL A 361 0.30 -9.01 -18.57
CA VAL A 361 0.23 -9.64 -19.90
C VAL A 361 1.23 -9.02 -20.89
N GLY A 362 1.59 -7.74 -20.72
CA GLY A 362 2.52 -7.04 -21.61
C GLY A 362 3.98 -7.11 -21.15
N ASP A 363 4.86 -6.48 -21.92
CA ASP A 363 6.31 -6.48 -21.66
C ASP A 363 6.65 -5.75 -20.37
N ASN A 364 7.45 -6.37 -19.51
CA ASN A 364 8.04 -5.74 -18.34
C ASN A 364 9.52 -5.46 -18.61
N TRP A 365 9.97 -4.20 -18.56
CA TRP A 365 11.35 -3.86 -18.91
C TRP A 365 11.93 -2.70 -18.10
N GLY A 366 13.22 -2.78 -17.77
CA GLY A 366 13.90 -1.74 -17.00
C GLY A 366 15.31 -2.08 -16.57
N SER A 367 16.02 -1.08 -16.03
CA SER A 367 17.41 -1.24 -15.57
C SER A 367 17.57 -1.98 -14.24
N ARG A 368 16.47 -2.17 -13.51
CA ARG A 368 16.37 -2.88 -12.23
C ARG A 368 15.16 -3.80 -12.24
N SER A 369 15.31 -4.99 -11.67
CA SER A 369 14.23 -5.94 -11.44
C SER A 369 13.27 -5.47 -10.35
N PHE A 370 12.17 -6.20 -10.18
CA PHE A 370 11.11 -5.84 -9.24
C PHE A 370 11.29 -6.44 -7.84
N HIS A 371 10.54 -5.87 -6.91
CA HIS A 371 10.41 -6.32 -5.53
C HIS A 371 8.96 -6.77 -5.28
N LYS A 372 8.78 -8.00 -4.79
CA LYS A 372 7.51 -8.49 -4.25
C LYS A 372 7.58 -8.45 -2.72
N SER A 373 6.82 -7.55 -2.09
CA SER A 373 6.99 -7.18 -0.67
C SER A 373 5.85 -7.61 0.26
N ASP A 374 4.73 -8.10 -0.28
CA ASP A 374 3.50 -8.41 0.49
C ASP A 374 2.85 -9.71 -0.04
N CYS A 375 1.66 -10.08 0.44
CA CYS A 375 0.92 -11.27 0.01
C CYS A 375 0.35 -11.17 -1.41
N GLY A 376 -0.33 -12.23 -1.81
CA GLY A 376 -0.93 -12.38 -3.13
C GLY A 376 0.06 -12.85 -4.18
N THR A 377 -0.49 -13.15 -5.35
CA THR A 377 0.22 -13.74 -6.49
C THR A 377 0.48 -12.68 -7.55
N LEU A 378 1.74 -12.50 -7.94
CA LEU A 378 2.16 -11.66 -9.05
C LEU A 378 2.55 -12.53 -10.24
N THR A 379 1.71 -12.58 -11.27
CA THR A 379 1.95 -13.41 -12.47
C THR A 379 2.45 -12.57 -13.64
N PHE A 380 3.50 -13.02 -14.32
CA PHE A 380 3.98 -12.45 -15.58
C PHE A 380 3.77 -13.45 -16.71
N GLN A 381 2.96 -13.08 -17.69
CA GLN A 381 2.70 -13.85 -18.91
C GLN A 381 3.44 -13.32 -20.13
N GLY A 382 3.78 -12.02 -20.13
CA GLY A 382 4.61 -11.39 -21.16
C GLY A 382 6.12 -11.46 -20.85
N PRO A 383 6.98 -10.94 -21.76
CA PRO A 383 8.42 -10.84 -21.55
C PRO A 383 8.81 -10.07 -20.28
N VAL A 384 9.91 -10.49 -19.63
CA VAL A 384 10.51 -9.77 -18.49
C VAL A 384 11.97 -9.45 -18.81
N ASN A 385 12.19 -8.25 -19.35
CA ASN A 385 13.48 -7.71 -19.75
C ASN A 385 14.04 -6.76 -18.70
N CYS A 386 14.27 -7.26 -17.48
CA CYS A 386 14.91 -6.50 -16.41
C CYS A 386 16.34 -6.97 -16.21
N SER A 387 17.28 -6.02 -16.13
CA SER A 387 18.64 -6.31 -15.68
C SER A 387 18.68 -6.22 -14.15
N ASN A 388 19.50 -7.06 -13.49
CA ASN A 388 19.79 -7.11 -12.03
C ASN A 388 18.97 -8.16 -11.23
N TYR A 389 19.18 -8.22 -9.92
CA TYR A 389 18.65 -9.27 -9.04
C TYR A 389 17.16 -9.12 -8.68
N PHE A 390 16.43 -10.23 -8.67
CA PHE A 390 15.03 -10.32 -8.23
C PHE A 390 14.94 -10.47 -6.71
N MET A 391 13.97 -9.82 -6.07
CA MET A 391 13.69 -9.97 -4.63
C MET A 391 12.24 -10.35 -4.39
N ILE A 392 12.04 -11.50 -3.75
CA ILE A 392 10.73 -11.99 -3.34
C ILE A 392 10.75 -12.17 -1.83
N ASP A 393 10.22 -11.19 -1.10
CA ASP A 393 10.22 -11.17 0.35
C ASP A 393 8.93 -11.77 0.94
N ALA A 394 7.82 -11.70 0.19
CA ALA A 394 6.53 -12.28 0.60
C ALA A 394 5.66 -12.64 -0.61
N GLY A 395 4.60 -13.42 -0.36
CA GLY A 395 3.65 -13.84 -1.40
C GLY A 395 4.28 -14.74 -2.47
N THR A 396 3.64 -14.80 -3.63
CA THR A 396 4.09 -15.66 -4.76
C THR A 396 4.35 -14.82 -5.99
N VAL A 397 5.45 -15.08 -6.70
CA VAL A 397 5.69 -14.64 -8.07
C VAL A 397 5.53 -15.83 -9.00
N VAL A 398 4.79 -15.67 -10.09
CA VAL A 398 4.61 -16.69 -11.11
C VAL A 398 5.19 -16.17 -12.43
N PHE A 399 6.18 -16.87 -12.98
CA PHE A 399 6.59 -16.70 -14.37
C PHE A 399 5.88 -17.78 -15.20
N ASP A 400 4.93 -17.34 -16.03
CA ASP A 400 4.11 -18.19 -16.88
C ASP A 400 4.64 -18.12 -18.32
N TYR A 401 5.15 -19.23 -18.84
CA TYR A 401 5.82 -19.33 -20.13
C TYR A 401 4.92 -19.83 -21.26
N ASP A 402 3.63 -20.09 -20.99
CA ASP A 402 2.76 -20.69 -21.98
C ASP A 402 2.52 -19.78 -23.20
N ALA A 403 2.19 -18.51 -22.94
CA ALA A 403 1.98 -17.52 -24.01
C ALA A 403 3.30 -16.95 -24.57
N ASP A 404 4.35 -16.88 -23.75
CA ASP A 404 5.65 -16.34 -24.11
C ASP A 404 6.78 -17.14 -23.43
N ASN A 405 7.49 -17.94 -24.23
CA ASN A 405 8.57 -18.81 -23.77
C ASN A 405 9.97 -18.13 -23.87
N SER A 406 10.03 -16.79 -23.91
CA SER A 406 11.30 -16.07 -23.77
C SER A 406 11.78 -16.07 -22.31
N GLY A 407 13.10 -15.88 -22.14
CA GLY A 407 13.72 -15.84 -20.82
C GLY A 407 13.13 -14.71 -19.95
N LYS A 408 12.72 -15.03 -18.72
CA LYS A 408 12.18 -14.05 -17.76
C LYS A 408 13.09 -13.80 -16.56
N LEU A 409 14.11 -14.64 -16.34
CA LEU A 409 15.17 -14.41 -15.36
C LEU A 409 16.45 -13.88 -16.03
N TYR A 410 17.26 -13.18 -15.25
CA TYR A 410 18.49 -12.55 -15.71
C TYR A 410 19.69 -13.40 -15.30
N ASP A 411 20.41 -13.92 -16.28
CA ASP A 411 21.45 -14.95 -16.14
C ASP A 411 22.71 -14.53 -15.37
N THR A 412 22.96 -13.23 -15.19
CA THR A 412 24.15 -12.69 -14.50
C THR A 412 23.83 -12.10 -13.12
N SER A 413 22.70 -12.48 -12.52
CA SER A 413 22.34 -12.00 -11.17
C SER A 413 21.72 -13.10 -10.32
N PRO A 414 21.95 -13.08 -8.98
CA PRO A 414 21.26 -13.97 -8.07
C PRO A 414 19.75 -13.73 -8.05
N LEU A 415 19.00 -14.81 -7.86
CA LEU A 415 17.58 -14.82 -7.51
C LEU A 415 17.46 -14.84 -5.98
N TYR A 416 17.01 -13.75 -5.37
CA TYR A 416 16.82 -13.68 -3.92
C TYR A 416 15.41 -14.07 -3.51
N LEU A 417 15.29 -15.11 -2.67
CA LEU A 417 14.08 -15.51 -1.97
C LEU A 417 14.27 -15.23 -0.48
N ASN A 418 13.57 -14.23 0.07
CA ASN A 418 13.70 -13.80 1.47
C ASN A 418 12.39 -13.97 2.27
N GLY A 419 11.71 -15.10 2.09
CA GLY A 419 10.41 -15.41 2.67
C GLY A 419 9.28 -15.56 1.65
N GLY A 420 9.54 -15.22 0.39
CA GLY A 420 8.59 -15.37 -0.71
C GLY A 420 8.70 -16.68 -1.49
N LYS A 421 7.74 -16.89 -2.38
CA LYS A 421 7.62 -18.08 -3.23
C LYS A 421 7.76 -17.72 -4.70
N LEU A 422 8.48 -18.55 -5.45
CA LEU A 422 8.59 -18.50 -6.90
C LEU A 422 7.89 -19.71 -7.52
N GLU A 423 7.07 -19.48 -8.54
CA GLU A 423 6.51 -20.51 -9.40
C GLU A 423 6.93 -20.26 -10.86
N LEU A 424 7.45 -21.29 -11.52
CA LEU A 424 7.81 -21.29 -12.93
C LEU A 424 6.88 -22.28 -13.66
N ARG A 425 6.11 -21.82 -14.64
CA ARG A 425 5.18 -22.66 -15.42
C ARG A 425 5.62 -22.76 -16.87
N GLY A 426 6.14 -23.91 -17.28
CA GLY A 426 6.66 -24.15 -18.61
C GLY A 426 5.63 -24.03 -19.72
N SER A 427 6.12 -23.81 -20.94
CA SER A 427 5.28 -23.71 -22.14
C SER A 427 4.79 -25.07 -22.61
N ASP A 428 3.52 -25.19 -23.02
CA ASP A 428 3.03 -26.38 -23.72
C ASP A 428 3.62 -26.51 -25.14
N SER A 429 4.14 -25.40 -25.69
CA SER A 429 4.57 -25.33 -27.09
C SER A 429 6.03 -25.73 -27.32
N ALA A 430 6.89 -25.60 -26.31
CA ALA A 430 8.33 -25.90 -26.41
C ALA A 430 8.96 -26.10 -25.03
N PRO A 431 10.14 -26.73 -24.93
CA PRO A 431 10.89 -26.79 -23.68
C PRO A 431 11.24 -25.39 -23.19
N THR A 432 11.24 -25.21 -21.87
CA THR A 432 11.62 -23.94 -21.22
C THR A 432 12.96 -24.09 -20.51
N THR A 433 13.83 -23.09 -20.62
CA THR A 433 15.10 -23.05 -19.90
C THR A 433 15.35 -21.65 -19.38
N GLU A 434 15.64 -21.57 -18.09
CA GLU A 434 16.05 -20.36 -17.40
C GLU A 434 17.43 -20.55 -16.78
N THR A 435 18.17 -19.46 -16.66
CA THR A 435 19.49 -19.43 -16.01
C THR A 435 19.55 -18.28 -15.03
N VAL A 436 20.17 -18.51 -13.88
CA VAL A 436 20.52 -17.49 -12.87
C VAL A 436 21.95 -17.73 -12.38
N ASP A 437 22.58 -16.71 -11.80
CA ASP A 437 23.89 -16.85 -11.16
C ASP A 437 23.75 -17.76 -9.93
N ASP A 438 23.07 -17.30 -8.89
CA ASP A 438 22.78 -18.12 -7.71
C ASP A 438 21.28 -18.16 -7.42
N ILE A 439 20.80 -19.28 -6.89
CA ILE A 439 19.54 -19.30 -6.13
C ILE A 439 19.91 -18.98 -4.70
N ASP A 440 19.60 -17.75 -4.28
CA ASP A 440 19.97 -17.23 -2.98
C ASP A 440 18.74 -17.13 -2.07
N ALA A 441 18.60 -18.12 -1.20
CA ALA A 441 17.67 -18.07 -0.08
C ALA A 441 18.34 -17.46 1.17
N ALA A 442 19.55 -16.90 1.02
CA ALA A 442 20.25 -16.17 2.05
C ALA A 442 19.90 -14.69 2.07
N THR A 443 19.97 -14.15 3.28
CA THR A 443 19.78 -12.74 3.58
C THR A 443 20.63 -11.81 2.71
N TYR A 444 19.98 -10.95 1.92
CA TYR A 444 20.57 -9.68 1.52
C TYR A 444 20.56 -8.71 2.72
N VAL A 445 21.75 -8.37 3.23
CA VAL A 445 22.08 -7.31 4.21
C VAL A 445 20.99 -7.00 5.28
N GLY A 446 20.99 -7.71 6.41
CA GLY A 446 20.27 -7.32 7.65
C GLY A 446 18.94 -8.03 7.96
N ARG A 447 18.51 -9.00 7.13
CA ARG A 447 17.23 -9.73 7.24
C ARG A 447 17.37 -11.26 7.36
N SER A 448 17.48 -11.83 8.57
CA SER A 448 17.66 -13.29 8.77
C SER A 448 16.36 -14.10 8.97
N GLY A 449 15.91 -14.93 8.02
CA GLY A 449 14.82 -15.91 8.25
C GLY A 449 13.52 -15.69 7.46
N GLY A 450 13.07 -16.75 6.77
CA GLY A 450 11.78 -16.88 6.06
C GLY A 450 11.52 -18.30 5.50
N ALA A 451 10.28 -18.58 5.11
CA ALA A 451 9.90 -19.83 4.43
C ALA A 451 9.86 -19.65 2.91
N ASN A 452 10.97 -19.97 2.25
CA ASN A 452 11.08 -19.86 0.80
C ASN A 452 10.49 -21.08 0.10
N GLY A 453 9.92 -20.86 -1.08
CA GLY A 453 9.42 -21.92 -1.94
C GLY A 453 9.80 -21.70 -3.39
N MET A 454 10.14 -22.77 -4.08
CA MET A 454 10.35 -22.79 -5.52
C MET A 454 9.56 -23.94 -6.13
N LYS A 455 8.55 -23.59 -6.92
CA LYS A 455 7.75 -24.54 -7.68
C LYS A 455 8.09 -24.44 -9.17
N ILE A 456 8.32 -25.58 -9.81
CA ILE A 456 8.45 -25.69 -11.27
C ILE A 456 7.38 -26.66 -11.76
N VAL A 457 6.54 -26.19 -12.66
CA VAL A 457 5.55 -26.99 -13.38
C VAL A 457 5.98 -27.06 -14.83
N THR A 458 6.09 -28.25 -15.40
CA THR A 458 6.41 -28.36 -16.84
C THR A 458 5.19 -28.06 -17.71
N GLY A 459 5.46 -27.65 -18.95
CA GLY A 459 4.44 -27.76 -20.00
C GLY A 459 4.13 -29.23 -20.31
N SER A 460 3.00 -29.47 -20.96
CA SER A 460 2.52 -30.79 -21.37
C SER A 460 3.51 -31.45 -22.33
N ASN A 461 4.21 -32.48 -21.84
CA ASN A 461 5.26 -33.19 -22.60
C ASN A 461 6.48 -32.32 -22.98
N GLN A 462 6.68 -31.18 -22.33
CA GLN A 462 7.85 -30.32 -22.54
C GLN A 462 8.70 -30.29 -21.28
N ASP A 463 10.02 -30.27 -21.43
CA ASP A 463 10.92 -30.17 -20.27
C ASP A 463 10.99 -28.73 -19.75
N PHE A 464 11.20 -28.57 -18.45
CA PHE A 464 11.57 -27.29 -17.84
C PHE A 464 12.90 -27.45 -17.09
N THR A 465 13.89 -26.60 -17.39
CA THR A 465 15.15 -26.57 -16.65
C THR A 465 15.43 -25.18 -16.10
N LEU A 466 15.65 -25.08 -14.79
CA LEU A 466 16.27 -23.91 -14.17
C LEU A 466 17.74 -24.24 -13.85
N ALA A 467 18.68 -23.54 -14.48
CA ALA A 467 20.10 -23.65 -14.19
C ALA A 467 20.54 -22.54 -13.24
N ALA A 468 21.29 -22.90 -12.19
CA ALA A 468 21.92 -21.98 -11.27
C ALA A 468 23.39 -22.38 -11.07
N ASP A 469 24.30 -21.45 -10.87
CA ASP A 469 25.67 -21.79 -10.51
C ASP A 469 25.71 -22.39 -9.11
N ASN A 470 25.19 -21.70 -8.09
CA ASN A 470 25.07 -22.24 -6.72
C ASN A 470 23.66 -22.18 -6.13
N LEU A 471 23.51 -22.95 -5.05
CA LEU A 471 22.37 -22.90 -4.13
C LEU A 471 22.88 -22.36 -2.79
N LEU A 472 22.51 -21.14 -2.45
CA LEU A 472 22.89 -20.48 -1.22
C LEU A 472 21.69 -20.47 -0.28
N ILE A 473 21.61 -21.48 0.60
CA ILE A 473 20.53 -21.60 1.58
C ILE A 473 21.19 -21.37 2.95
N THR A 474 21.04 -20.16 3.50
CA THR A 474 21.61 -19.85 4.81
C THR A 474 20.62 -20.08 5.94
N ARG A 475 21.11 -19.85 7.14
CA ARG A 475 20.35 -19.95 8.38
C ARG A 475 19.80 -18.56 8.72
N PRO A 476 18.58 -18.45 9.25
CA PRO A 476 17.66 -19.52 9.62
C PRO A 476 16.57 -19.79 8.56
N ASP A 477 16.86 -19.52 7.29
CA ASP A 477 15.90 -19.64 6.19
C ASP A 477 15.63 -21.11 5.82
N SER A 478 14.40 -21.40 5.40
CA SER A 478 14.04 -22.69 4.80
C SER A 478 13.75 -22.57 3.31
N MET A 479 13.95 -23.66 2.57
CA MET A 479 13.67 -23.75 1.13
C MET A 479 12.85 -25.01 0.84
N ALA A 480 11.70 -24.85 0.20
CA ALA A 480 10.89 -25.96 -0.31
C ALA A 480 11.00 -26.02 -1.84
N PHE A 481 11.56 -27.10 -2.37
CA PHE A 481 11.58 -27.36 -3.81
C PHE A 481 10.40 -28.24 -4.21
N GLU A 482 9.63 -27.81 -5.21
CA GLU A 482 8.47 -28.54 -5.73
C GLU A 482 8.58 -28.66 -7.25
N LEU A 483 8.82 -29.88 -7.75
CA LEU A 483 8.92 -30.18 -9.17
C LEU A 483 7.72 -31.02 -9.61
N GLU A 484 6.92 -30.47 -10.53
CA GLU A 484 5.69 -31.06 -11.06
C GLU A 484 5.86 -31.36 -12.55
N ASN A 485 5.92 -32.65 -12.87
CA ASN A 485 6.00 -33.16 -14.24
C ASN A 485 4.59 -33.32 -14.82
N THR A 486 4.35 -32.73 -15.98
CA THR A 486 3.08 -32.83 -16.71
C THR A 486 3.26 -33.60 -18.01
N GLY A 487 2.47 -34.66 -18.21
CA GLY A 487 2.63 -35.59 -19.33
C GLY A 487 3.98 -36.31 -19.28
N GLY A 488 4.71 -36.30 -20.39
CA GLY A 488 6.08 -36.81 -20.50
C GLY A 488 7.19 -35.80 -20.19
N GLY A 489 6.85 -34.56 -19.82
CA GLY A 489 7.82 -33.50 -19.53
C GLY A 489 8.53 -33.70 -18.19
N VAL A 490 9.76 -33.21 -18.07
CA VAL A 490 10.56 -33.30 -16.83
C VAL A 490 11.00 -31.93 -16.34
N ALA A 491 10.62 -31.58 -15.10
CA ALA A 491 11.08 -30.41 -14.39
C ALA A 491 12.42 -30.70 -13.71
N ARG A 492 13.39 -29.78 -13.83
CA ARG A 492 14.73 -29.90 -13.27
C ARG A 492 15.23 -28.58 -12.72
N ILE A 493 15.98 -28.66 -11.62
CA ILE A 493 16.87 -27.61 -11.14
C ILE A 493 18.28 -28.18 -11.18
N THR A 494 19.17 -27.56 -11.96
CA THR A 494 20.56 -27.99 -12.09
C THR A 494 21.50 -26.98 -11.45
N THR A 495 22.56 -27.46 -10.81
CA THR A 495 23.56 -26.64 -10.13
C THR A 495 24.99 -27.13 -10.36
N THR A 496 25.95 -26.20 -10.32
CA THR A 496 27.39 -26.54 -10.31
C THR A 496 27.91 -26.90 -8.91
N ARG A 497 27.09 -26.70 -7.87
CA ARG A 497 27.40 -27.10 -6.50
C ARG A 497 27.71 -28.59 -6.41
N ALA A 498 28.68 -28.94 -5.56
CA ALA A 498 29.05 -30.33 -5.31
C ALA A 498 27.86 -31.15 -4.76
N ASP A 499 27.81 -32.43 -5.15
CA ASP A 499 26.80 -33.38 -4.69
C ASP A 499 26.78 -33.50 -3.15
N GLY A 500 25.57 -33.63 -2.60
CA GLY A 500 25.36 -33.74 -1.15
C GLY A 500 24.03 -33.16 -0.69
N GLU A 501 23.67 -33.46 0.56
CA GLU A 501 22.43 -33.00 1.17
C GLU A 501 22.40 -31.47 1.33
N LEU A 502 21.23 -30.89 1.07
CA LEU A 502 20.99 -29.46 1.23
C LEU A 502 20.59 -29.08 2.67
N GLN A 503 20.76 -30.00 3.62
CA GLN A 503 20.56 -29.86 5.07
C GLN A 503 19.07 -29.88 5.53
N GLY A 504 18.83 -29.89 6.85
CA GLY A 504 17.49 -29.99 7.47
C GLY A 504 16.61 -28.74 7.33
N ASN A 505 17.03 -27.74 6.56
CA ASN A 505 16.23 -26.57 6.18
C ASN A 505 15.76 -26.60 4.72
N ALA A 506 16.10 -27.64 3.94
CA ALA A 506 15.70 -27.77 2.54
C ALA A 506 14.89 -29.05 2.27
N THR A 507 13.66 -28.93 1.77
CA THR A 507 12.75 -30.06 1.52
C THR A 507 12.47 -30.21 0.01
N PHE A 508 12.06 -31.42 -0.39
CA PHE A 508 11.75 -31.75 -1.78
C PHE A 508 10.36 -32.38 -1.89
N ASN A 509 9.53 -31.83 -2.77
CA ASN A 509 8.16 -32.23 -3.05
C ASN A 509 7.33 -32.50 -1.79
N LYS A 510 7.56 -31.73 -0.71
CA LYS A 510 6.88 -31.84 0.59
C LYS A 510 6.95 -33.23 1.26
N THR A 511 7.78 -34.13 0.75
CA THR A 511 7.74 -35.57 1.10
C THR A 511 9.07 -36.07 1.65
N THR A 512 10.18 -35.40 1.33
CA THR A 512 11.52 -35.81 1.75
C THR A 512 12.46 -34.60 1.88
N TRP A 513 13.69 -34.80 2.34
CA TRP A 513 14.72 -33.74 2.35
C TRP A 513 15.36 -33.58 0.97
N ALA A 514 15.79 -32.36 0.65
CA ALA A 514 16.45 -32.07 -0.62
C ALA A 514 17.94 -32.44 -0.60
N THR A 515 18.45 -32.90 -1.75
CA THR A 515 19.85 -33.26 -1.97
C THR A 515 20.27 -32.92 -3.40
N VAL A 516 21.57 -32.82 -3.64
CA VAL A 516 22.14 -32.66 -4.99
C VAL A 516 22.83 -33.95 -5.40
N VAL A 517 22.45 -34.49 -6.56
CA VAL A 517 23.05 -35.70 -7.14
C VAL A 517 23.29 -35.47 -8.63
N GLY A 518 24.53 -35.66 -9.08
CA GLY A 518 24.92 -35.38 -10.47
C GLY A 518 24.64 -33.94 -10.89
N GLY A 519 24.76 -32.98 -9.97
CA GLY A 519 24.43 -31.57 -10.22
C GLY A 519 22.94 -31.28 -10.39
N SER A 520 22.03 -32.16 -9.96
CA SER A 520 20.58 -31.91 -9.98
C SER A 520 19.99 -31.92 -8.57
N VAL A 521 19.12 -30.96 -8.26
CA VAL A 521 18.33 -30.96 -7.02
C VAL A 521 17.26 -32.04 -7.10
N THR A 522 17.26 -32.94 -6.12
CA THR A 522 16.34 -34.08 -6.02
C THR A 522 16.00 -34.37 -4.56
N GLY A 523 15.11 -35.33 -4.33
CA GLY A 523 14.75 -35.80 -3.00
C GLY A 523 15.68 -36.91 -2.51
N LEU A 524 15.95 -36.93 -1.20
CA LEU A 524 16.63 -38.05 -0.55
C LEU A 524 15.80 -39.34 -0.77
N PRO A 525 16.42 -40.42 -1.30
CA PRO A 525 15.73 -41.69 -1.49
C PRO A 525 15.46 -42.37 -0.15
N ASP A 526 14.43 -43.20 -0.08
CA ASP A 526 14.04 -43.91 1.14
C ASP A 526 15.17 -44.79 1.73
N SER A 527 16.06 -45.31 0.88
CA SER A 527 17.22 -46.09 1.32
C SER A 527 18.29 -45.28 2.07
N ALA A 528 18.20 -43.94 2.06
CA ALA A 528 19.09 -43.07 2.82
C ALA A 528 18.64 -42.89 4.28
N TYR A 529 17.44 -43.36 4.64
CA TYR A 529 16.90 -43.22 5.99
C TYR A 529 17.15 -44.45 6.84
N MET A 530 17.61 -44.23 8.07
CA MET A 530 17.76 -45.24 9.11
C MET A 530 16.52 -45.28 10.00
N THR A 531 16.22 -46.45 10.59
CA THR A 531 15.09 -46.62 11.52
C THR A 531 15.52 -46.98 12.93
N ASP A 532 16.80 -47.33 13.13
CA ASP A 532 17.37 -47.71 14.43
C ASP A 532 18.22 -46.58 15.02
N PHE A 533 17.66 -45.92 16.04
CA PHE A 533 18.31 -44.81 16.78
C PHE A 533 19.54 -45.24 17.59
N SER A 534 19.79 -46.55 17.80
CA SER A 534 20.98 -47.01 18.52
C SER A 534 22.26 -46.94 17.68
N MET A 535 22.11 -46.84 16.36
CA MET A 535 23.20 -46.80 15.39
C MET A 535 23.39 -45.40 14.76
N SER A 536 22.60 -44.42 15.18
CA SER A 536 22.54 -43.11 14.54
C SER A 536 23.66 -42.17 15.00
N ASP A 537 24.05 -41.27 14.11
CA ASP A 537 25.10 -40.27 14.31
C ASP A 537 24.67 -38.87 13.83
N THR A 538 25.59 -37.91 13.86
CA THR A 538 25.33 -36.50 13.48
C THR A 538 24.95 -36.28 12.01
N ASN A 539 25.13 -37.28 11.14
CA ASN A 539 24.80 -37.23 9.72
C ASN A 539 23.64 -38.17 9.35
N SER A 540 23.07 -38.88 10.33
CA SER A 540 22.03 -39.88 10.08
C SER A 540 20.68 -39.22 9.83
N ASN A 541 20.04 -39.56 8.72
CA ASN A 541 18.64 -39.22 8.45
C ASN A 541 17.75 -40.33 8.99
N MET A 542 16.83 -40.01 9.89
CA MET A 542 15.99 -41.00 10.56
C MET A 542 14.57 -40.99 10.00
N GLU A 543 14.04 -42.17 9.71
CA GLU A 543 12.61 -42.37 9.48
C GLU A 543 11.96 -42.85 10.78
N VAL A 544 10.91 -42.14 11.21
CA VAL A 544 10.08 -42.54 12.34
C VAL A 544 8.78 -43.11 11.77
N SER A 545 8.57 -44.41 12.01
CA SER A 545 7.41 -45.15 11.54
C SER A 545 6.74 -45.89 12.70
N GLY A 546 5.42 -45.79 12.79
CA GLY A 546 4.64 -46.31 13.92
C GLY A 546 5.05 -45.75 15.28
N ASP A 547 5.14 -46.60 16.30
CA ASP A 547 5.55 -46.22 17.66
C ASP A 547 7.03 -46.52 17.87
N VAL A 548 7.84 -45.48 18.03
CA VAL A 548 9.29 -45.55 18.25
C VAL A 548 9.65 -45.00 19.63
N THR A 549 10.53 -45.69 20.36
CA THR A 549 11.03 -45.22 21.67
C THR A 549 12.54 -45.05 21.66
N VAL A 550 13.00 -43.85 22.03
CA VAL A 550 14.41 -43.53 22.28
C VAL A 550 14.65 -43.57 23.79
N SER A 551 15.34 -44.62 24.26
CA SER A 551 15.61 -44.86 25.70
C SER A 551 17.06 -44.56 26.13
N ASN A 552 17.95 -44.34 25.17
CA ASN A 552 19.33 -43.91 25.39
C ASN A 552 19.56 -42.61 24.62
N ASN A 553 20.56 -41.83 25.01
CA ASN A 553 20.96 -40.66 24.23
C ASN A 553 21.29 -41.09 22.79
N ALA A 554 20.74 -40.36 21.83
CA ALA A 554 20.90 -40.64 20.41
C ALA A 554 21.14 -39.33 19.66
N THR A 555 21.71 -39.43 18.47
CA THR A 555 21.99 -38.27 17.62
C THR A 555 21.49 -38.52 16.21
N ALA A 556 20.89 -37.54 15.56
CA ALA A 556 20.49 -37.60 14.16
C ALA A 556 20.71 -36.24 13.48
N MET A 557 20.86 -36.22 12.17
CA MET A 557 20.81 -34.99 11.38
C MET A 557 19.36 -34.55 11.19
N THR A 558 18.50 -35.44 10.73
CA THR A 558 17.09 -35.13 10.49
C THR A 558 16.15 -36.26 10.90
N LEU A 559 14.89 -35.92 11.12
CA LEU A 559 13.78 -36.86 11.29
C LEU A 559 12.77 -36.67 10.16
N ARG A 560 12.20 -37.77 9.65
CA ARG A 560 11.09 -37.78 8.70
C ARG A 560 9.94 -38.65 9.21
N PHE A 561 8.73 -38.10 9.17
CA PHE A 561 7.46 -38.78 9.43
C PHE A 561 6.64 -38.78 8.14
N LYS A 562 6.28 -39.97 7.63
CA LYS A 562 5.54 -40.11 6.36
C LYS A 562 4.36 -41.07 6.41
N ASP A 563 4.23 -41.85 7.48
CA ASP A 563 3.18 -42.87 7.59
C ASP A 563 1.80 -42.22 7.60
N ALA A 564 0.86 -42.72 6.79
CA ALA A 564 -0.51 -42.23 6.79
C ALA A 564 -1.28 -42.53 8.10
N THR A 565 -0.81 -43.52 8.86
CA THR A 565 -1.32 -43.83 10.21
C THR A 565 -0.66 -42.95 11.26
N PRO A 566 -1.27 -42.77 12.45
CA PRO A 566 -0.63 -42.04 13.54
C PRO A 566 0.76 -42.59 13.88
N THR A 567 1.70 -41.69 14.18
CA THR A 567 3.09 -42.02 14.53
C THR A 567 3.43 -41.39 15.89
N THR A 568 4.05 -42.17 16.77
CA THR A 568 4.50 -41.69 18.08
C THR A 568 6.01 -41.84 18.22
N LEU A 569 6.71 -40.75 18.54
CA LEU A 569 8.10 -40.77 18.98
C LEU A 569 8.15 -40.48 20.49
N THR A 570 8.51 -41.50 21.28
CA THR A 570 8.67 -41.35 22.74
C THR A 570 10.16 -41.22 23.10
N ILE A 571 10.55 -40.11 23.72
CA ILE A 571 11.90 -39.89 24.25
C ILE A 571 11.84 -40.10 25.76
N ASN A 572 12.30 -41.25 26.24
CA ASN A 572 12.08 -41.68 27.63
C ASN A 572 13.36 -41.51 28.47
N GLY A 573 13.44 -40.42 29.24
CA GLY A 573 14.61 -40.10 30.08
C GLY A 573 15.91 -39.86 29.32
N ALA A 574 15.86 -39.83 27.98
CA ALA A 574 16.99 -39.66 27.08
C ALA A 574 17.02 -38.25 26.46
N THR A 575 18.11 -37.94 25.76
CA THR A 575 18.21 -36.78 24.86
C THR A 575 18.36 -37.27 23.43
N LEU A 576 17.50 -36.79 22.52
CA LEU A 576 17.69 -36.91 21.09
C LEU A 576 18.33 -35.62 20.58
N ASP A 577 19.63 -35.67 20.32
CA ASP A 577 20.35 -34.53 19.77
C ASP A 577 20.12 -34.46 18.26
N LEU A 578 19.67 -33.31 17.78
CA LEU A 578 19.67 -32.91 16.38
C LEU A 578 20.70 -31.78 16.21
N PRO A 579 22.02 -32.06 16.30
CA PRO A 579 23.06 -31.03 16.48
C PRO A 579 23.52 -30.39 15.18
N GLY A 580 23.16 -30.96 14.03
CA GLY A 580 23.87 -30.69 12.78
C GLY A 580 25.33 -31.17 12.86
N SER A 581 26.03 -31.19 11.74
CA SER A 581 27.48 -31.48 11.74
C SER A 581 28.29 -30.20 11.96
N ASN A 582 29.48 -30.34 12.56
CA ASN A 582 30.49 -29.28 12.63
C ASN A 582 30.93 -28.90 11.21
N GLY A 583 30.27 -27.91 10.61
CA GLY A 583 30.49 -27.52 9.21
C GLY A 583 29.37 -26.70 8.57
N GLY A 584 28.29 -26.38 9.30
CA GLY A 584 27.21 -25.56 8.76
C GLY A 584 25.92 -26.30 8.43
N ASN A 585 25.82 -27.61 8.72
CA ASN A 585 24.59 -28.39 8.55
C ASN A 585 23.52 -28.05 9.61
N VAL A 586 22.26 -27.94 9.19
CA VAL A 586 21.09 -27.66 10.05
C VAL A 586 20.33 -28.95 10.33
N GLY A 587 19.92 -29.16 11.59
CA GLY A 587 19.07 -30.28 11.99
C GLY A 587 17.58 -29.99 11.76
N GLY A 588 16.81 -31.01 11.41
CA GLY A 588 15.43 -30.82 10.97
C GLY A 588 14.45 -31.94 11.33
N ILE A 589 13.18 -31.58 11.47
CA ILE A 589 12.04 -32.49 11.57
C ILE A 589 11.13 -32.22 10.38
N LEU A 590 10.81 -33.25 9.60
CA LEU A 590 9.89 -33.18 8.48
C LEU A 590 8.68 -34.07 8.72
N VAL A 591 7.49 -33.50 8.63
CA VAL A 591 6.22 -34.22 8.60
C VAL A 591 5.59 -34.05 7.21
N ALA A 592 5.66 -35.12 6.42
CA ALA A 592 5.38 -35.11 4.98
C ALA A 592 3.88 -34.86 4.64
N GLU A 593 3.63 -34.37 3.42
CA GLU A 593 2.30 -34.26 2.83
C GLU A 593 1.68 -35.66 2.67
N GLY A 594 0.79 -36.04 3.61
CA GLY A 594 0.19 -37.38 3.67
C GLY A 594 0.45 -38.14 4.96
N ALA A 595 1.33 -37.65 5.85
CA ALA A 595 1.52 -38.25 7.16
C ALA A 595 0.25 -38.13 8.03
N GLY A 596 -0.02 -39.15 8.85
CA GLY A 596 -1.04 -39.13 9.89
C GLY A 596 -0.69 -38.17 11.03
N PRO A 597 -1.50 -38.11 12.09
CA PRO A 597 -1.18 -37.35 13.30
C PRO A 597 0.15 -37.81 13.91
N VAL A 598 1.01 -36.85 14.28
CA VAL A 598 2.31 -37.13 14.89
C VAL A 598 2.33 -36.65 16.34
N LEU A 599 2.80 -37.50 17.25
CA LEU A 599 3.05 -37.16 18.64
C LEU A 599 4.52 -37.39 18.98
N ILE A 600 5.22 -36.35 19.41
CA ILE A 600 6.56 -36.44 20.00
C ILE A 600 6.42 -36.18 21.50
N THR A 601 6.68 -37.18 22.34
CA THR A 601 6.39 -37.13 23.78
C THR A 601 7.48 -37.80 24.63
N GLY A 602 7.29 -37.84 25.94
CA GLY A 602 8.17 -38.50 26.90
C GLY A 602 8.84 -37.55 27.88
N SER A 603 9.49 -38.12 28.90
CA SER A 603 10.19 -37.38 29.97
C SER A 603 11.57 -36.84 29.55
N GLY A 604 12.08 -37.28 28.41
CA GLY A 604 13.29 -36.78 27.78
C GLY A 604 13.04 -35.55 26.92
N GLY A 605 14.00 -35.22 26.06
CA GLY A 605 13.91 -34.04 25.22
C GLY A 605 14.63 -34.15 23.88
N ILE A 606 14.24 -33.28 22.95
CA ILE A 606 14.98 -33.01 21.72
C ILE A 606 15.89 -31.83 21.99
N ASN A 607 17.17 -31.99 21.70
CA ASN A 607 18.15 -30.92 21.85
C ASN A 607 18.69 -30.53 20.48
N SER A 608 18.70 -29.24 20.17
CA SER A 608 19.32 -28.76 18.93
C SER A 608 20.85 -28.80 18.97
N GLY A 609 21.49 -29.14 20.09
CA GLY A 609 22.94 -29.25 20.21
C GLY A 609 23.67 -27.92 19.91
N LEU A 610 24.70 -27.98 19.06
CA LEU A 610 25.43 -26.82 18.54
C LEU A 610 24.75 -26.17 17.31
N ASN A 611 23.54 -26.61 16.93
CA ASN A 611 22.83 -25.96 15.84
C ASN A 611 22.43 -24.54 16.20
N GLN A 612 22.59 -23.67 15.21
CA GLN A 612 22.08 -22.30 15.26
C GLN A 612 20.55 -22.26 15.06
N CYS A 613 19.93 -23.29 14.47
CA CYS A 613 18.47 -23.39 14.35
C CYS A 613 18.00 -24.86 14.29
N LEU A 614 16.90 -25.20 14.96
CA LEU A 614 16.14 -26.45 14.72
C LEU A 614 14.95 -26.13 13.82
N HIS A 615 14.88 -26.74 12.63
CA HIS A 615 13.76 -26.57 11.72
C HIS A 615 12.70 -27.65 11.89
N VAL A 616 11.43 -27.25 11.89
CA VAL A 616 10.27 -28.15 11.87
C VAL A 616 9.41 -27.79 10.67
N HIS A 617 9.34 -28.69 9.70
CA HIS A 617 8.54 -28.56 8.48
C HIS A 617 7.31 -29.44 8.59
N VAL A 618 6.13 -28.83 8.53
CA VAL A 618 4.86 -29.56 8.64
C VAL A 618 4.04 -29.33 7.38
N TYR A 619 4.07 -30.30 6.46
CA TYR A 619 3.25 -30.29 5.24
C TYR A 619 1.99 -31.14 5.38
N SER A 620 1.90 -31.97 6.41
CA SER A 620 0.67 -32.72 6.69
C SER A 620 -0.49 -31.79 7.06
N THR A 621 -1.69 -32.18 6.63
CA THR A 621 -2.96 -31.59 7.07
C THR A 621 -3.34 -32.05 8.49
N ASN A 622 -2.75 -33.14 8.98
CA ASN A 622 -2.89 -33.60 10.35
C ASN A 622 -1.94 -32.81 11.28
N PRO A 623 -2.35 -32.53 12.52
CA PRO A 623 -1.52 -31.79 13.45
C PRO A 623 -0.33 -32.64 13.94
N VAL A 624 0.76 -31.94 14.23
CA VAL A 624 1.93 -32.46 14.94
C VAL A 624 1.94 -31.89 16.34
N MET A 625 1.99 -32.74 17.36
CA MET A 625 2.15 -32.32 18.75
C MET A 625 3.56 -32.64 19.24
N ILE A 626 4.24 -31.64 19.78
CA ILE A 626 5.51 -31.82 20.48
C ILE A 626 5.29 -31.51 21.96
N ASP A 627 5.22 -32.57 22.75
CA ASP A 627 5.12 -32.54 24.20
C ASP A 627 6.43 -32.98 24.87
N ALA A 628 7.36 -33.61 24.15
CA ALA A 628 8.73 -33.81 24.64
C ALA A 628 9.45 -32.46 24.79
N GLU A 629 10.34 -32.33 25.76
CA GLU A 629 11.00 -31.05 26.00
C GLU A 629 11.95 -30.68 24.84
N LEU A 630 11.64 -29.61 24.12
CA LEU A 630 12.60 -28.94 23.24
C LEU A 630 13.63 -28.14 24.08
N ARG A 631 14.91 -28.51 23.95
CA ARG A 631 16.08 -27.97 24.68
C ARG A 631 17.09 -27.30 23.72
N GLN A 632 17.80 -26.26 24.18
CA GLN A 632 18.84 -25.59 23.37
C GLN A 632 20.01 -25.04 24.19
N SER A 633 21.10 -24.75 23.45
CA SER A 633 22.26 -24.04 23.97
C SER A 633 22.42 -22.58 23.50
N ASN A 634 22.06 -22.11 22.27
CA ASN A 634 22.39 -20.71 21.89
C ASN A 634 21.50 -19.87 20.90
N ASP A 635 20.71 -20.37 19.92
CA ASP A 635 20.20 -19.46 18.85
C ASP A 635 18.66 -19.52 18.52
N ALA A 636 18.13 -20.46 17.69
CA ALA A 636 16.71 -20.38 17.23
C ALA A 636 15.93 -21.71 17.02
N PHE A 637 14.59 -21.63 16.97
CA PHE A 637 13.66 -22.67 16.50
C PHE A 637 12.85 -22.12 15.32
N ALA A 638 12.77 -22.85 14.22
CA ALA A 638 12.04 -22.44 13.01
C ALA A 638 10.88 -23.39 12.68
N LYS A 639 9.71 -22.82 12.37
CA LYS A 639 8.54 -23.55 11.87
C LYS A 639 8.20 -23.12 10.45
N SER A 640 8.17 -24.09 9.54
CA SER A 640 7.75 -23.97 8.14
C SER A 640 6.70 -25.05 7.76
N GLY A 641 6.19 -25.00 6.54
CA GLY A 641 5.07 -25.79 6.04
C GLY A 641 3.70 -25.26 6.48
N PRO A 642 2.64 -25.42 5.66
CA PRO A 642 1.31 -24.89 5.94
C PRO A 642 0.57 -25.59 7.09
N GLY A 643 1.05 -26.76 7.54
CA GLY A 643 0.41 -27.58 8.56
C GLY A 643 0.49 -27.01 9.98
N THR A 644 -0.19 -27.70 10.89
CA THR A 644 -0.36 -27.28 12.29
C THR A 644 0.68 -27.93 13.22
N LEU A 645 1.39 -27.09 13.98
CA LEU A 645 2.26 -27.50 15.08
C LEU A 645 1.61 -27.11 16.42
N ILE A 646 1.51 -28.07 17.34
CA ILE A 646 0.97 -27.87 18.69
C ILE A 646 2.12 -28.01 19.69
N LEU A 647 2.33 -26.96 20.48
CA LEU A 647 3.33 -26.92 21.56
C LEU A 647 2.61 -26.75 22.90
N THR A 648 2.79 -27.71 23.80
CA THR A 648 2.11 -27.74 25.12
C THR A 648 3.07 -27.86 26.30
N ASN A 649 4.31 -28.29 26.06
CA ASN A 649 5.24 -28.49 27.15
C ASN A 649 5.81 -27.15 27.63
N ARG A 650 5.47 -26.79 28.88
CA ARG A 650 5.88 -25.51 29.49
C ARG A 650 7.35 -25.46 29.89
N ALA A 651 8.06 -26.59 29.83
CA ALA A 651 9.49 -26.68 30.10
C ALA A 651 10.35 -26.40 28.86
N HIS A 652 9.77 -26.13 27.68
CA HIS A 652 10.59 -25.78 26.52
C HIS A 652 11.55 -24.63 26.86
N SER A 653 12.83 -24.88 26.65
CA SER A 653 13.93 -23.97 26.94
C SER A 653 14.55 -23.39 25.66
N ILE A 654 13.87 -23.58 24.53
CA ILE A 654 14.34 -23.15 23.21
C ILE A 654 14.37 -21.63 23.04
N GLY A 655 15.36 -21.17 22.29
CA GLY A 655 15.48 -19.80 21.82
C GLY A 655 15.91 -18.81 22.91
N GLN A 656 17.21 -18.62 23.09
CA GLN A 656 17.76 -17.47 23.83
C GLN A 656 18.12 -16.32 22.87
N GLY A 657 17.87 -15.07 23.26
CA GLY A 657 18.21 -13.89 22.45
C GLY A 657 17.08 -13.33 21.56
N ASN A 658 17.43 -12.40 20.66
CA ASN A 658 16.49 -11.78 19.72
C ASN A 658 16.26 -12.68 18.49
N GLY A 659 15.04 -13.15 18.28
CA GLY A 659 14.67 -13.98 17.12
C GLY A 659 14.68 -15.49 17.39
N ALA A 660 14.34 -15.88 18.60
CA ALA A 660 14.57 -17.21 19.17
C ALA A 660 13.49 -18.25 18.79
N MET A 661 12.25 -17.81 18.57
CA MET A 661 11.18 -18.61 17.97
C MET A 661 10.71 -17.94 16.68
N GLN A 662 10.98 -18.59 15.56
CA GLN A 662 10.77 -18.08 14.22
C GLN A 662 9.68 -18.90 13.55
N LEU A 663 8.52 -18.29 13.38
CA LEU A 663 7.33 -18.96 12.91
C LEU A 663 6.99 -18.40 11.53
N PHE A 664 7.46 -19.07 10.48
CA PHE A 664 7.43 -18.53 9.13
C PHE A 664 6.12 -18.78 8.41
N GLU A 665 5.54 -19.97 8.54
CA GLU A 665 4.26 -20.31 7.90
C GLU A 665 3.46 -21.40 8.66
N GLY A 666 2.18 -21.48 8.30
CA GLY A 666 1.24 -22.46 8.83
C GLY A 666 0.58 -22.02 10.13
N THR A 667 0.21 -22.99 10.97
CA THR A 667 -0.44 -22.71 12.27
C THR A 667 0.42 -23.21 13.44
N VAL A 668 0.53 -22.39 14.49
CA VAL A 668 1.13 -22.77 15.77
C VAL A 668 0.12 -22.59 16.88
N VAL A 669 -0.22 -23.67 17.58
CA VAL A 669 -1.13 -23.67 18.73
C VAL A 669 -0.32 -23.80 20.01
N PHE A 670 -0.61 -22.93 20.99
CA PHE A 670 0.08 -22.92 22.28
C PHE A 670 -0.85 -22.53 23.43
N ASP A 671 -0.58 -23.07 24.62
CA ASP A 671 -1.40 -22.84 25.82
C ASP A 671 -0.74 -21.88 26.83
N SER A 672 0.53 -21.54 26.63
CA SER A 672 1.33 -20.78 27.59
C SER A 672 2.43 -19.97 26.92
N ILE A 673 2.58 -18.73 27.37
CA ILE A 673 3.67 -17.83 27.02
C ILE A 673 4.09 -17.10 28.29
N ALA A 674 5.37 -17.21 28.64
CA ALA A 674 5.95 -16.51 29.77
C ALA A 674 6.76 -15.29 29.30
N SER A 675 7.23 -14.47 30.23
CA SER A 675 8.19 -13.40 29.94
C SER A 675 9.47 -13.93 29.26
N ASN A 676 10.18 -13.04 28.59
CA ASN A 676 11.46 -13.32 27.94
C ASN A 676 12.47 -13.86 28.96
N GLY A 677 13.21 -14.91 28.58
CA GLY A 677 14.11 -15.66 29.44
C GLY A 677 13.45 -16.73 30.32
N VAL A 678 12.12 -16.88 30.29
CA VAL A 678 11.39 -17.88 31.09
C VAL A 678 10.75 -18.93 30.19
N SER A 679 10.92 -20.21 30.53
CA SER A 679 10.35 -21.34 29.80
C SER A 679 8.82 -21.29 29.73
N SER A 680 8.28 -21.68 28.58
CA SER A 680 6.85 -21.79 28.29
C SER A 680 6.65 -22.66 27.06
N ALA A 681 5.41 -22.92 26.63
CA ALA A 681 5.16 -23.65 25.38
C ALA A 681 5.81 -22.99 24.14
N LEU A 682 6.07 -21.68 24.16
CA LEU A 682 6.81 -20.99 23.09
C LEU A 682 8.31 -20.81 23.40
N GLY A 683 8.91 -21.67 24.21
CA GLY A 683 10.33 -21.55 24.58
C GLY A 683 10.59 -20.41 25.57
N THR A 684 11.75 -19.76 25.46
CA THR A 684 12.21 -18.69 26.38
C THR A 684 12.33 -17.30 25.75
N GLY A 685 12.55 -17.19 24.43
CA GLY A 685 12.92 -15.92 23.78
C GLY A 685 11.80 -15.14 23.11
N ASN A 686 12.18 -14.06 22.43
CA ASN A 686 11.31 -13.23 21.59
C ASN A 686 10.75 -13.99 20.37
N LEU A 687 9.64 -13.50 19.83
CA LEU A 687 8.93 -14.11 18.70
C LEU A 687 9.21 -13.38 17.39
N THR A 688 9.42 -14.13 16.33
CA THR A 688 9.46 -13.64 14.95
C THR A 688 8.35 -14.31 14.16
N LEU A 689 7.45 -13.53 13.57
CA LEU A 689 6.29 -14.04 12.84
C LEU A 689 6.38 -13.66 11.36
N GLY A 690 6.36 -14.68 10.49
CA GLY A 690 6.16 -14.55 9.05
C GLY A 690 4.68 -14.65 8.68
N ASP A 691 4.38 -15.39 7.61
CA ASP A 691 3.02 -15.71 7.12
C ASP A 691 2.34 -16.80 7.98
N VAL A 692 2.23 -16.58 9.30
CA VAL A 692 1.81 -17.58 10.28
C VAL A 692 0.52 -17.20 11.03
N LEU A 693 -0.28 -18.22 11.36
CA LEU A 693 -1.32 -18.14 12.39
C LEU A 693 -0.78 -18.62 13.74
N LEU A 694 -0.63 -17.70 14.69
CA LEU A 694 -0.26 -17.99 16.07
C LEU A 694 -1.52 -17.98 16.96
N GLN A 695 -1.91 -19.14 17.47
CA GLN A 695 -3.18 -19.34 18.16
C GLN A 695 -2.98 -19.68 19.64
N TYR A 696 -3.35 -18.76 20.52
CA TYR A 696 -3.34 -18.95 21.95
C TYR A 696 -4.62 -19.64 22.43
N VAL A 697 -4.51 -20.74 23.17
CA VAL A 697 -5.65 -21.52 23.71
C VAL A 697 -5.61 -21.68 25.24
N GLY A 698 -4.76 -20.93 25.93
CA GLY A 698 -4.55 -21.07 27.36
C GLY A 698 -5.61 -20.43 28.26
N THR A 699 -5.38 -20.49 29.58
CA THR A 699 -6.29 -19.97 30.62
C THR A 699 -5.96 -18.55 31.08
N GLY A 700 -5.08 -17.84 30.37
CA GLY A 700 -4.56 -16.52 30.71
C GLY A 700 -3.02 -16.50 30.75
N ALA A 701 -2.42 -15.47 30.14
CA ALA A 701 -0.97 -15.29 30.10
C ALA A 701 -0.59 -13.81 30.05
N VAL A 702 0.54 -13.48 30.67
CA VAL A 702 1.18 -12.16 30.60
C VAL A 702 2.63 -12.36 30.19
N SER A 703 3.10 -11.63 29.19
CA SER A 703 4.46 -11.72 28.68
C SER A 703 5.02 -10.34 28.32
N ASP A 704 6.32 -10.15 28.48
CA ASP A 704 7.08 -8.99 28.00
C ASP A 704 7.84 -9.29 26.69
N ARG A 705 7.55 -10.41 26.03
CA ARG A 705 8.21 -10.74 24.77
C ARG A 705 7.87 -9.73 23.69
N THR A 706 8.87 -9.43 22.87
CA THR A 706 8.71 -8.66 21.65
C THR A 706 8.30 -9.59 20.50
N ILE A 707 7.44 -9.10 19.63
CA ILE A 707 7.02 -9.72 18.38
C ILE A 707 7.64 -8.92 17.24
N LEU A 708 8.50 -9.55 16.46
CA LEU A 708 9.03 -9.02 15.22
C LEU A 708 8.22 -9.57 14.05
N LEU A 709 7.64 -8.70 13.23
CA LEU A 709 6.95 -9.09 12.00
C LEU A 709 7.92 -9.16 10.83
N ARG A 710 7.79 -10.22 10.03
CA ARG A 710 8.53 -10.50 8.80
C ARG A 710 7.63 -10.96 7.64
N GLY A 711 6.33 -11.04 7.89
CA GLY A 711 5.31 -11.49 6.97
C GLY A 711 3.94 -11.19 7.57
N ASN A 712 2.90 -11.64 6.89
CA ASN A 712 1.53 -11.41 7.30
C ASN A 712 1.15 -12.37 8.42
N ALA A 713 1.18 -11.87 9.65
CA ALA A 713 0.94 -12.67 10.83
C ALA A 713 -0.49 -12.49 11.36
N VAL A 714 -1.10 -13.60 11.78
CA VAL A 714 -2.35 -13.61 12.55
C VAL A 714 -2.05 -14.03 13.98
N LEU A 715 -2.49 -13.24 14.95
CA LEU A 715 -2.43 -13.57 16.37
C LEU A 715 -3.85 -13.72 16.93
N GLU A 716 -4.19 -14.93 17.34
CA GLU A 716 -5.51 -15.22 17.91
C GLU A 716 -5.46 -15.44 19.42
N ALA A 717 -6.30 -14.70 20.14
CA ALA A 717 -6.60 -14.99 21.55
C ALA A 717 -7.84 -15.88 21.62
N ASN A 718 -7.67 -17.21 21.55
CA ASN A 718 -8.76 -18.20 21.68
C ASN A 718 -8.83 -18.87 23.05
N GLY A 719 -7.92 -18.50 23.95
CA GLY A 719 -7.90 -18.96 25.32
C GLY A 719 -9.13 -18.56 26.12
N SER A 720 -9.38 -19.30 27.19
CA SER A 720 -10.41 -18.97 28.18
C SER A 720 -10.04 -17.78 29.05
N GLY A 721 -8.75 -17.42 29.11
CA GLY A 721 -8.25 -16.22 29.77
C GLY A 721 -7.55 -15.25 28.81
N ALA A 722 -7.26 -14.04 29.31
CA ALA A 722 -6.67 -12.98 28.49
C ALA A 722 -5.21 -13.26 28.11
N LEU A 723 -4.85 -12.93 26.87
CA LEU A 723 -3.47 -12.87 26.39
C LEU A 723 -2.97 -11.43 26.47
N VAL A 724 -1.99 -11.15 27.33
CA VAL A 724 -1.49 -9.80 27.57
C VAL A 724 -0.01 -9.70 27.24
N PHE A 725 0.35 -8.71 26.45
CA PHE A 725 1.75 -8.31 26.26
C PHE A 725 2.02 -6.95 26.90
N ASN A 726 2.99 -6.90 27.81
CA ASN A 726 3.21 -5.73 28.68
C ASN A 726 4.53 -4.97 28.43
N ASN A 727 5.30 -5.35 27.40
CA ASN A 727 6.55 -4.67 27.05
C ASN A 727 6.33 -3.37 26.26
N THR A 728 7.18 -2.37 26.46
CA THR A 728 7.22 -1.15 25.63
C THR A 728 7.78 -1.46 24.24
N GLY A 729 6.98 -1.26 23.19
CA GLY A 729 7.36 -1.60 21.81
C GLY A 729 7.11 -3.07 21.49
N THR A 730 5.91 -3.56 21.80
CA THR A 730 5.62 -4.99 21.77
C THR A 730 5.70 -5.60 20.38
N VAL A 731 5.22 -4.88 19.36
CA VAL A 731 5.25 -5.36 17.97
C VAL A 731 6.03 -4.40 17.11
N LEU A 732 7.01 -4.93 16.39
CA LEU A 732 7.92 -4.19 15.53
C LEU A 732 7.85 -4.76 14.12
N SER A 733 7.66 -3.91 13.10
CA SER A 733 8.03 -4.25 11.72
C SER A 733 9.53 -3.97 11.52
N GLN A 734 10.21 -4.84 10.75
CA GLN A 734 11.67 -4.83 10.61
C GLN A 734 12.20 -3.62 9.82
N SER A 735 11.44 -3.11 8.84
CA SER A 735 11.83 -1.93 8.05
C SER A 735 10.63 -1.07 7.64
N ALA A 736 10.90 0.19 7.29
CA ALA A 736 9.88 1.13 6.79
C ALA A 736 9.55 0.94 5.31
N ASP A 737 10.30 0.08 4.62
CA ASP A 737 10.11 -0.22 3.20
C ASP A 737 9.28 -1.50 3.00
N GLU A 738 8.83 -2.13 4.09
CA GLU A 738 8.00 -3.34 4.07
C GLU A 738 6.59 -3.04 4.55
N PHE A 739 5.62 -3.70 3.93
CA PHE A 739 4.23 -3.63 4.32
C PHE A 739 3.70 -5.03 4.58
N PHE A 740 3.40 -5.29 5.84
CA PHE A 740 2.74 -6.51 6.28
C PHE A 740 1.30 -6.23 6.71
N ILE A 741 0.54 -7.28 6.86
CA ILE A 741 -0.78 -7.29 7.47
C ILE A 741 -0.64 -8.01 8.80
N PHE A 742 -0.83 -7.28 9.89
CA PHE A 742 -0.91 -7.87 11.22
C PHE A 742 -2.38 -7.99 11.64
N THR A 743 -2.87 -9.22 11.76
CA THR A 743 -4.26 -9.49 12.09
C THR A 743 -4.39 -9.93 13.54
N LEU A 744 -5.19 -9.19 14.29
CA LEU A 744 -5.63 -9.55 15.63
C LEU A 744 -6.95 -10.29 15.53
N GLY A 745 -6.95 -11.56 15.94
CA GLY A 745 -8.07 -12.48 15.76
C GLY A 745 -8.55 -13.14 17.05
N GLY A 746 -9.33 -14.20 16.87
CA GLY A 746 -9.83 -15.06 17.93
C GLY A 746 -11.13 -14.61 18.60
N SER A 747 -11.61 -15.44 19.52
CA SER A 747 -12.90 -15.30 20.22
C SER A 747 -12.79 -14.76 21.66
N GLY A 748 -11.59 -14.77 22.23
CA GLY A 748 -11.29 -14.35 23.59
C GLY A 748 -10.86 -12.89 23.69
N THR A 749 -9.96 -12.60 24.65
CA THR A 749 -9.47 -11.23 24.92
C THR A 749 -7.96 -11.16 24.78
N GLY A 750 -7.49 -10.23 23.94
CA GLY A 750 -6.07 -9.89 23.78
C GLY A 750 -5.78 -8.44 24.16
N ARG A 751 -4.56 -8.17 24.62
CA ARG A 751 -4.16 -6.82 25.06
C ARG A 751 -2.68 -6.54 24.80
N PHE A 752 -2.40 -5.35 24.29
CA PHE A 752 -1.06 -4.76 24.17
C PHE A 752 -0.97 -3.51 25.05
N ASP A 753 -0.06 -3.50 26.02
CA ASP A 753 0.23 -2.31 26.83
C ASP A 753 1.32 -1.41 26.25
N GLY A 754 2.18 -1.98 25.39
CA GLY A 754 3.18 -1.23 24.63
C GLY A 754 2.66 -0.63 23.34
N ALA A 755 3.51 0.20 22.72
CA ALA A 755 3.29 0.70 21.38
C ALA A 755 3.34 -0.41 20.32
N LEU A 756 2.44 -0.31 19.34
CA LEU A 756 2.49 -1.06 18.08
C LEU A 756 3.24 -0.23 17.02
N SER A 757 4.40 -0.70 16.56
CA SER A 757 5.23 0.01 15.57
C SER A 757 5.34 -0.78 14.28
N LEU A 758 4.32 -0.69 13.42
CA LEU A 758 4.28 -1.49 12.18
C LEU A 758 4.94 -0.81 10.94
N GLN A 759 5.63 0.31 11.12
CA GLN A 759 6.33 1.10 10.10
C GLN A 759 5.59 1.29 8.76
N GLY A 760 4.27 1.57 8.79
CA GLY A 760 3.44 1.77 7.58
C GLY A 760 2.62 0.54 7.14
N SER A 761 2.84 -0.62 7.75
CA SER A 761 2.04 -1.86 7.57
C SER A 761 0.59 -1.72 8.07
N ARG A 762 -0.30 -2.63 7.67
CA ARG A 762 -1.73 -2.61 8.04
C ARG A 762 -2.01 -3.39 9.32
N LEU A 763 -2.89 -2.86 10.16
CA LEU A 763 -3.50 -3.57 11.28
C LEU A 763 -4.91 -4.04 10.90
N GLU A 764 -5.22 -5.31 11.14
CA GLU A 764 -6.59 -5.83 11.00
C GLU A 764 -7.11 -6.39 12.31
N LYS A 765 -8.42 -6.24 12.50
CA LYS A 765 -9.17 -6.88 13.59
C LYS A 765 -10.24 -7.79 12.99
N GLU A 766 -10.09 -9.07 13.27
CA GLU A 766 -10.97 -10.17 12.90
C GLU A 766 -11.37 -11.00 14.13
N GLY A 767 -12.21 -12.02 13.93
CA GLY A 767 -12.74 -12.84 15.03
C GLY A 767 -13.74 -12.10 15.93
N SER A 768 -14.52 -12.85 16.69
CA SER A 768 -15.59 -12.30 17.55
C SER A 768 -15.08 -11.65 18.84
N GLY A 769 -13.82 -11.88 19.20
CA GLY A 769 -13.21 -11.44 20.45
C GLY A 769 -12.87 -9.94 20.52
N THR A 770 -12.25 -9.57 21.64
CA THR A 770 -11.85 -8.19 21.93
C THR A 770 -10.33 -8.05 21.99
N TRP A 771 -9.79 -7.04 21.31
CA TRP A 771 -8.39 -6.65 21.44
C TRP A 771 -8.28 -5.22 21.96
N THR A 772 -7.42 -4.99 22.97
CA THR A 772 -7.17 -3.67 23.56
C THR A 772 -5.75 -3.19 23.27
N LEU A 773 -5.61 -1.98 22.73
CA LEU A 773 -4.34 -1.31 22.47
C LEU A 773 -4.19 -0.12 23.43
N ASN A 774 -3.33 -0.22 24.44
CA ASN A 774 -3.09 0.84 25.44
C ASN A 774 -1.84 1.68 25.16
N GLY A 775 -1.03 1.31 24.17
CA GLY A 775 0.18 2.06 23.82
C GLY A 775 -0.13 3.47 23.33
N ASN A 776 0.51 4.49 23.92
CA ASN A 776 0.35 5.91 23.56
C ASN A 776 0.89 6.28 22.17
N SER A 777 1.65 5.39 21.52
CA SER A 777 2.29 5.64 20.22
C SER A 777 2.13 4.47 19.25
N ASN A 778 0.90 4.06 18.94
CA ASN A 778 0.65 3.24 17.74
C ASN A 778 0.77 4.08 16.45
N ALA A 779 1.55 5.16 16.48
CA ALA A 779 1.60 6.25 15.50
C ALA A 779 2.47 5.92 14.28
N ARG A 780 2.77 4.64 14.00
CA ARG A 780 3.62 4.25 12.88
C ARG A 780 3.10 3.03 12.14
N HIS A 781 1.80 2.81 12.05
CA HIS A 781 1.24 1.86 11.09
C HIS A 781 0.39 2.59 10.06
N GLY A 782 0.21 1.97 8.90
CA GLY A 782 -0.61 2.47 7.79
C GLY A 782 -2.08 2.33 8.16
N ASP A 783 -2.83 1.53 7.43
CA ASP A 783 -4.28 1.44 7.62
C ASP A 783 -4.69 0.55 8.81
N THR A 784 -5.88 0.78 9.36
CA THR A 784 -6.51 -0.06 10.40
C THR A 784 -7.89 -0.52 9.94
N TYR A 785 -8.09 -1.84 9.80
CA TYR A 785 -9.37 -2.42 9.35
C TYR A 785 -10.02 -3.22 10.48
N VAL A 786 -11.22 -2.86 10.89
CA VAL A 786 -12.01 -3.60 11.89
C VAL A 786 -13.13 -4.36 11.18
N LYS A 787 -12.86 -5.62 10.84
CA LYS A 787 -13.76 -6.50 10.07
C LYS A 787 -14.74 -7.27 10.97
N ALA A 788 -14.34 -7.65 12.19
CA ALA A 788 -15.20 -8.36 13.14
C ALA A 788 -14.78 -8.15 14.61
N GLY A 789 -15.71 -8.39 15.55
CA GLY A 789 -15.46 -8.24 16.99
C GLY A 789 -15.16 -6.80 17.41
N THR A 790 -14.41 -6.62 18.51
CA THR A 790 -14.15 -5.30 19.09
C THR A 790 -12.66 -4.97 19.13
N LEU A 791 -12.26 -3.82 18.56
CA LEU A 791 -10.96 -3.20 18.79
C LEU A 791 -11.14 -2.02 19.74
N VAL A 792 -10.46 -2.03 20.89
CA VAL A 792 -10.42 -0.92 21.85
C VAL A 792 -9.08 -0.22 21.71
N ALA A 793 -9.08 1.05 21.35
CA ALA A 793 -7.87 1.84 21.13
C ALA A 793 -7.81 3.00 22.13
N ASN A 794 -7.08 2.81 23.24
CA ASN A 794 -6.92 3.83 24.27
C ASN A 794 -5.76 4.83 23.96
N GLY A 795 -5.02 4.58 22.87
CA GLY A 795 -4.03 5.49 22.27
C GLY A 795 -4.31 5.70 20.77
N GLY A 796 -3.54 6.57 20.10
CA GLY A 796 -3.75 6.87 18.66
C GLY A 796 -3.54 5.63 17.76
N LEU A 797 -4.28 5.54 16.64
CA LEU A 797 -4.31 4.39 15.70
C LEU A 797 -3.48 4.58 14.41
N GLY A 798 -2.32 5.24 14.48
CA GLY A 798 -1.48 5.44 13.30
C GLY A 798 -1.92 6.63 12.43
N PHE A 799 -1.38 6.71 11.20
CA PHE A 799 -1.65 7.78 10.24
C PHE A 799 -2.48 7.34 9.03
N GLY A 800 -2.75 6.04 8.82
CA GLY A 800 -3.51 5.54 7.67
C GLY A 800 -5.04 5.51 7.88
N GLU A 801 -5.76 4.97 6.89
CA GLU A 801 -7.23 4.92 6.88
C GLU A 801 -7.75 3.99 8.01
N ILE A 802 -8.76 4.45 8.76
CA ILE A 802 -9.51 3.59 9.69
C ILE A 802 -10.82 3.16 9.00
N MET A 803 -10.97 1.87 8.75
CA MET A 803 -12.18 1.29 8.18
C MET A 803 -12.84 0.30 9.13
N VAL A 804 -14.13 0.49 9.43
CA VAL A 804 -14.93 -0.45 10.21
C VAL A 804 -15.94 -1.12 9.28
N LYS A 805 -15.75 -2.42 9.03
CA LYS A 805 -16.55 -3.23 8.11
C LYS A 805 -17.01 -4.53 8.79
N GLY A 806 -17.95 -4.43 9.73
CA GLY A 806 -18.55 -5.59 10.39
C GLY A 806 -18.14 -5.82 11.86
N GLY A 807 -17.14 -5.08 12.36
CA GLY A 807 -16.80 -5.05 13.78
C GLY A 807 -17.15 -3.72 14.48
N ARG A 808 -16.54 -3.49 15.64
CA ARG A 808 -16.72 -2.30 16.49
C ARG A 808 -15.36 -1.73 16.88
N LEU A 809 -15.22 -0.41 16.74
CA LEU A 809 -14.07 0.35 17.24
C LEU A 809 -14.51 1.19 18.45
N GLU A 810 -13.76 1.12 19.53
CA GLU A 810 -13.95 1.91 20.77
C GLU A 810 -12.68 2.69 21.09
N GLY A 811 -12.83 3.83 21.79
CA GLY A 811 -11.72 4.67 22.24
C GLY A 811 -12.02 5.37 23.56
#